data_AF-A0A1E4ZIK7-F1
#
_entry.id   AF-A0A1E4ZIK7-F1
#
_cell.length_a   1.000
_cell.length_b   1.000
_cell.length_c   1.000
_cell.angle_alpha   90.00
_cell.angle_beta   90.00
_cell.angle_gamma   90.00
#
_symmetry.space_group_name_H-M   'P 1'
#
loop_
_entity.id
_entity.type
_entity.pdbx_description
1 polymer ?
#
loop_
_entity_poly.entity_id
_entity_poly.type
_entity_poly.pdbx_seq_one_letter_code
_entity_poly.pdbx_strand_id
1 'polypeptide(L)'
;MHKDIVLKKLTKRISQNLWSPEALTSHCERMSQTYFDRFKLEDIEKHIILVDRLLKGETFCCEWKKSSKKQRYELTLISYDYSWLTVALTGYLVMHRFDIRKGNVFTYTEECKEKTSYRESRKKVVNVLEVVYCGEEDLLLKNQKAFEDDMQLFFEKLSNNDVEAFKGCLMNQIGSFLDQKEMINFPIMPIDIDILVKNEYIKINIKAADTPFFLFTLLLALKAQKIEVIDLLINTLDQNVYDVLTVRDTSKRLYRHSEELHKFKVAIAFIKYFTYCLPLAPDAYQAFRCFEMFLDQIWEKKDFSKQLMSFLNMEDLSLFAKIFGSGAYLWEQFLKIQYKAFVPFVIKNQDMLYRYPLKEKYEDLCGELKKVSNVEIFVDKVNQFKDECLFDLDMRQLIYPHYSFRDFGSDLSFLAQKVVMLIANFLYKELCAKKGTPQFEGRECGFALMRLGKWGGDELGYASDLEMVMIYEGYGDVTGELSLTNQAFFNLLIQKIKKCIRVKRQGIFEIDLRLRPDGEKGELAVSFNRWRKYYSEKQARSYEVQSLVKMDSICGTSKNLIEKIMQARDDILYNGELDPVPEFIKLRKQQKESLVHPRKKNVKFSSGGLVDIEYAIQMLQIKHGKHLPALRTPRTLKAMGNLLRNGYISPADYEYLSNAYSFLRRMINALRMVRGNAKDLVVPDLQSDEFLFLARRMKYKSEKGLLMQEVLEKDIEYHMGQVSDFVQKTFVDKSTNNKSVLTVSDIIFSKEEVSSDLVNQILASYKFDNSWEVYKSIRKMYKFVEHKNHFLALLLMILRQIEDSPDPDKVLFLFERLFTNVSIDICREWFYEPKILDMIISVFGHSDFLSQIILNDPMAMEEIFHWESKNVFQNHQGLKIELDQMVNNVKDMADYFDKMRRFRNKVILRIALRDFFDYAKFSQVVQEISSLADVIIDHAFQKILSFYEILHLYDSQVIIALGKLGGQELNYSSDIDLIFIIDDDINDADRKALLKANQDLIEYIMDKSIYFQLYRIDMRLRPYGSFGSLIVKESICRKYYENNAQGWELQAWLKARGIAGNLKMGRNLIKDIQDKLLDNPRRPEIEKSMKKMRQKKLNMLDKNGVLATDIKSGDAGIRKIELFIQALQINHASIYPDLISGNTVYVLKCLQHHGILECSFVNELKKDYIFLRRVEHCLQVLGMQQTHIMPNGNKELLKLAKRMRYIDFGRNTAVKAFLKDFTATRERLLALK
;
A
#
# COMPACT_ATOMS: atom_id res chain seq x y z
N MET A 1 14.24 -39.64 36.69
CA MET A 1 15.13 -40.65 37.35
C MET A 1 16.08 -39.87 38.25
N HIS A 2 16.36 -40.29 39.49
CA HIS A 2 17.36 -39.58 40.32
C HIS A 2 18.73 -39.53 39.60
N LYS A 3 19.28 -38.32 39.40
CA LYS A 3 20.54 -38.04 38.69
C LYS A 3 21.67 -39.02 39.06
N ASP A 4 21.78 -39.37 40.34
CA ASP A 4 22.80 -40.29 40.88
C ASP A 4 22.70 -41.73 40.33
N ILE A 5 21.49 -42.21 40.02
CA ILE A 5 21.26 -43.55 39.45
C ILE A 5 21.69 -43.59 37.99
N VAL A 6 21.40 -42.52 37.24
CA VAL A 6 21.78 -42.39 35.82
C VAL A 6 23.30 -42.29 35.68
N LEU A 7 23.95 -41.46 36.51
CA LEU A 7 25.40 -41.31 36.57
C LEU A 7 26.10 -42.66 36.79
N LYS A 8 25.68 -43.46 37.78
CA LYS A 8 26.27 -44.79 38.04
C LYS A 8 26.17 -45.74 36.84
N LYS A 9 25.10 -45.67 36.05
CA LYS A 9 24.93 -46.50 34.83
C LYS A 9 25.84 -46.03 33.69
N LEU A 10 25.98 -44.71 33.51
CA LEU A 10 26.83 -44.12 32.47
C LEU A 10 28.32 -44.34 32.74
N THR A 11 28.77 -44.21 33.99
CA THR A 11 30.18 -44.44 34.37
C THR A 11 30.63 -45.88 34.09
N LYS A 12 29.75 -46.87 34.26
CA LYS A 12 30.05 -48.29 33.94
C LYS A 12 30.27 -48.55 32.45
N ARG A 13 29.82 -47.66 31.56
CA ARG A 13 29.96 -47.79 30.09
C ARG A 13 31.17 -47.04 29.52
N ILE A 14 31.91 -46.29 30.34
CA ILE A 14 33.18 -45.65 29.93
C ILE A 14 34.19 -46.70 29.42
N SER A 15 34.17 -47.91 29.99
CA SER A 15 35.01 -49.04 29.58
C SER A 15 34.75 -49.54 28.14
N GLN A 16 33.71 -49.04 27.46
CA GLN A 16 33.37 -49.37 26.07
C GLN A 16 33.92 -48.37 25.04
N ASN A 17 34.75 -47.39 25.44
CA ASN A 17 35.38 -46.37 24.57
C ASN A 17 34.43 -45.52 23.71
N LEU A 18 33.17 -45.34 24.13
CA LEU A 18 32.17 -44.59 23.35
C LEU A 18 32.29 -43.06 23.49
N TRP A 19 32.91 -42.54 24.56
CA TRP A 19 33.16 -41.12 24.81
C TRP A 19 34.27 -40.94 25.86
N SER A 20 34.86 -39.75 25.95
CA SER A 20 35.88 -39.43 26.96
C SER A 20 35.29 -39.30 28.38
N PRO A 21 36.03 -39.66 29.45
CA PRO A 21 35.64 -39.38 30.83
C PRO A 21 35.32 -37.91 31.07
N GLU A 22 36.07 -37.01 30.42
CA GLU A 22 35.91 -35.56 30.50
C GLU A 22 34.55 -35.11 29.94
N ALA A 23 34.07 -35.71 28.84
CA ALA A 23 32.75 -35.41 28.28
C ALA A 23 31.61 -35.80 29.22
N LEU A 24 31.71 -36.95 29.89
CA LEU A 24 30.71 -37.41 30.85
C LEU A 24 30.63 -36.46 32.06
N THR A 25 31.77 -36.14 32.66
CA THR A 25 31.85 -35.24 33.82
C THR A 25 31.39 -33.83 33.46
N SER A 26 31.90 -33.28 32.35
CA SER A 26 31.54 -31.93 31.86
C SER A 26 30.04 -31.80 31.60
N HIS A 27 29.38 -32.84 31.09
CA HIS A 27 27.95 -32.82 30.76
C HIS A 27 27.04 -33.09 31.95
N CYS A 28 27.21 -34.23 32.63
CA CYS A 28 26.23 -34.68 33.61
C CYS A 28 26.26 -33.88 34.91
N GLU A 29 27.41 -33.34 35.33
CA GLU A 29 27.48 -32.54 36.56
C GLU A 29 26.72 -31.22 36.43
N ARG A 30 26.76 -30.60 35.25
CA ARG A 30 26.26 -29.25 34.97
C ARG A 30 24.82 -29.20 34.43
N MET A 31 24.20 -30.37 34.21
CA MET A 31 22.79 -30.48 33.87
C MET A 31 21.89 -30.52 35.12
N SER A 32 20.73 -29.88 35.00
CA SER A 32 19.69 -29.85 36.04
C SER A 32 19.03 -31.22 36.22
N GLN A 33 18.35 -31.44 37.35
CA GLN A 33 17.53 -32.64 37.56
C GLN A 33 16.41 -32.76 36.50
N THR A 34 15.86 -31.62 36.02
CA THR A 34 14.81 -31.60 34.99
C THR A 34 15.26 -32.22 33.66
N TYR A 35 16.55 -32.10 33.30
CA TYR A 35 17.12 -32.75 32.12
C TYR A 35 17.04 -34.29 32.22
N PHE A 36 17.44 -34.86 33.36
CA PHE A 36 17.41 -36.31 33.63
C PHE A 36 16.00 -36.88 33.78
N ASP A 37 15.00 -36.02 34.02
CA ASP A 37 13.60 -36.43 34.05
C ASP A 37 12.95 -36.44 32.67
N ARG A 38 13.46 -35.65 31.70
CA ARG A 38 12.90 -35.56 30.34
C ARG A 38 13.53 -36.54 29.34
N PHE A 39 14.80 -36.90 29.51
CA PHE A 39 15.50 -37.77 28.57
C PHE A 39 15.72 -39.19 29.09
N LYS A 40 15.61 -40.17 28.20
CA LYS A 40 15.96 -41.56 28.50
C LYS A 40 17.47 -41.73 28.50
N LEU A 41 17.93 -42.84 29.08
CA LEU A 41 19.36 -43.17 29.14
C LEU A 41 20.00 -43.18 27.74
N GLU A 42 19.34 -43.77 26.73
CA GLU A 42 19.90 -43.83 25.37
C GLU A 42 20.06 -42.44 24.72
N ASP A 43 19.20 -41.47 25.04
CA ASP A 43 19.28 -40.12 24.49
C ASP A 43 20.39 -39.32 25.19
N ILE A 44 20.55 -39.51 26.50
CA ILE A 44 21.66 -38.90 27.27
C ILE A 44 23.01 -39.43 26.76
N GLU A 45 23.12 -40.72 26.45
CA GLU A 45 24.33 -41.31 25.86
C GLU A 45 24.72 -40.63 24.55
N LYS A 46 23.75 -40.39 23.64
CA LYS A 46 24.00 -39.64 22.40
C LYS A 46 24.45 -38.21 22.66
N HIS A 47 23.82 -37.52 23.61
CA HIS A 47 24.21 -36.15 23.94
C HIS A 47 25.66 -36.09 24.45
N ILE A 48 26.11 -37.08 25.22
CA ILE A 48 27.51 -37.17 25.69
C ILE A 48 28.46 -37.39 24.51
N ILE A 49 28.12 -38.25 23.54
CA ILE A 49 28.92 -38.46 22.32
C ILE A 49 29.09 -37.15 21.54
N LEU A 50 28.01 -36.39 21.36
CA LEU A 50 28.05 -35.10 20.69
C LEU A 50 28.84 -34.05 21.49
N VAL A 51 28.76 -34.05 22.82
CA VAL A 51 29.61 -33.20 23.67
C VAL A 51 31.09 -33.55 23.52
N ASP A 52 31.42 -34.84 23.42
CA ASP A 52 32.80 -35.30 23.21
C ASP A 52 33.38 -34.80 21.88
N ARG A 53 32.59 -34.81 20.80
CA ARG A 53 32.95 -34.21 19.51
C ARG A 53 33.19 -32.70 19.62
N LEU A 54 32.35 -31.99 20.36
CA LEU A 54 32.50 -30.56 20.64
C LEU A 54 33.79 -30.24 21.42
N LEU A 55 34.21 -31.12 22.35
CA LEU A 55 35.48 -30.97 23.07
C LEU A 55 36.68 -31.20 22.15
N LYS A 56 36.57 -32.16 21.21
CA LYS A 56 37.60 -32.53 20.23
C LYS A 56 37.82 -31.48 19.12
N GLY A 57 36.95 -30.48 18.99
CA GLY A 57 37.22 -29.29 18.18
C GLY A 57 36.11 -28.84 17.24
N GLU A 58 34.98 -29.54 17.21
CA GLU A 58 33.80 -29.04 16.47
C GLU A 58 33.25 -27.75 17.11
N THR A 59 32.71 -26.86 16.27
CA THR A 59 32.09 -25.58 16.68
C THR A 59 30.69 -25.77 17.25
N PHE A 60 29.94 -26.68 16.63
CA PHE A 60 28.66 -27.23 17.07
C PHE A 60 28.49 -28.63 16.47
N CYS A 61 27.60 -29.43 17.06
CA CYS A 61 27.25 -30.74 16.55
C CYS A 61 25.75 -30.78 16.27
N CYS A 62 25.36 -31.26 15.09
CA CYS A 62 23.98 -31.33 14.62
C CYS A 62 23.68 -32.72 14.08
N GLU A 63 22.56 -33.31 14.50
CA GLU A 63 22.07 -34.60 14.00
C GLU A 63 20.58 -34.54 13.66
N TRP A 64 20.24 -35.10 12.50
CA TRP A 64 18.86 -35.25 12.03
C TRP A 64 18.45 -36.71 12.07
N LYS A 65 17.32 -37.00 12.73
CA LYS A 65 16.76 -38.34 12.81
C LYS A 65 15.31 -38.34 12.33
N LYS A 66 15.00 -39.18 11.34
CA LYS A 66 13.63 -39.32 10.83
C LYS A 66 12.73 -39.99 11.87
N SER A 67 11.56 -39.40 12.11
CA SER A 67 10.52 -40.00 12.96
C SER A 67 9.72 -41.06 12.19
N SER A 68 8.96 -41.90 12.90
CA SER A 68 8.10 -42.94 12.31
C SER A 68 6.93 -42.39 11.48
N LYS A 69 6.61 -41.09 11.62
CA LYS A 69 5.57 -40.38 10.85
C LYS A 69 6.19 -39.63 9.66
N LYS A 70 5.50 -39.61 8.50
CA LYS A 70 5.95 -38.87 7.29
C LYS A 70 6.22 -37.39 7.62
N GLN A 71 7.33 -36.85 7.10
CA GLN A 71 7.77 -35.45 7.20
C GLN A 71 8.09 -34.91 8.61
N ARG A 72 8.26 -35.78 9.62
CA ARG A 72 8.72 -35.41 10.97
C ARG A 72 10.15 -35.83 11.22
N TYR A 73 10.93 -34.93 11.81
CA TYR A 73 12.34 -35.12 12.11
C TYR A 73 12.65 -34.65 13.53
N GLU A 74 13.51 -35.39 14.21
CA GLU A 74 14.14 -34.99 15.45
C GLU A 74 15.50 -34.37 15.11
N LEU A 75 15.66 -33.10 15.47
CA LEU A 75 16.89 -32.33 15.33
C LEU A 75 17.54 -32.22 16.71
N THR A 76 18.75 -32.76 16.85
CA THR A 76 19.58 -32.59 18.05
C THR A 76 20.74 -31.67 17.71
N LEU A 77 20.82 -30.51 18.38
CA LEU A 77 21.89 -29.54 18.22
C LEU A 77 22.55 -29.23 19.57
N ILE A 78 23.85 -29.50 19.66
CA ILE A 78 24.68 -29.22 20.84
C ILE A 78 25.80 -28.26 20.45
N SER A 79 25.95 -27.19 21.22
CA SER A 79 27.02 -26.20 21.01
C SER A 79 27.46 -25.57 22.32
N TYR A 80 28.49 -24.71 22.25
CA TYR A 80 28.76 -23.76 23.31
C TYR A 80 27.60 -22.76 23.46
N ASP A 81 27.38 -22.30 24.69
CA ASP A 81 26.34 -21.33 25.02
C ASP A 81 26.76 -19.94 24.54
N TYR A 82 25.96 -19.41 23.61
CA TYR A 82 26.07 -18.04 23.11
C TYR A 82 24.73 -17.34 23.31
N SER A 83 24.80 -16.08 23.71
CA SER A 83 23.64 -15.28 24.13
C SER A 83 22.50 -15.21 23.10
N TRP A 84 22.77 -15.39 21.81
CA TRP A 84 21.79 -15.32 20.70
C TRP A 84 21.49 -16.67 20.02
N LEU A 85 22.06 -17.77 20.51
CA LEU A 85 21.96 -19.09 19.88
C LEU A 85 20.51 -19.54 19.63
N THR A 86 19.68 -19.52 20.68
CA THR A 86 18.30 -20.04 20.60
C THR A 86 17.42 -19.19 19.68
N VAL A 87 17.68 -17.87 19.61
CA VAL A 87 16.99 -16.96 18.69
C VAL A 87 17.41 -17.25 17.24
N ALA A 88 18.71 -17.41 16.99
CA ALA A 88 19.24 -17.75 15.67
C ALA A 88 18.71 -19.09 15.17
N LEU A 89 18.76 -20.12 16.01
CA LEU A 89 18.29 -21.46 15.71
C LEU A 89 16.81 -21.45 15.27
N THR A 90 15.95 -20.79 16.04
CA THR A 90 14.52 -20.71 15.71
C THR A 90 14.25 -19.88 14.45
N GLY A 91 15.02 -18.82 14.21
CA GLY A 91 14.92 -18.02 12.97
C GLY A 91 15.33 -18.81 11.72
N TYR A 92 16.50 -19.46 11.75
CA TYR A 92 17.00 -20.23 10.61
C TYR A 92 16.15 -21.45 10.28
N LEU A 93 15.62 -22.16 11.28
CA LEU A 93 14.71 -23.28 11.03
C LEU A 93 13.51 -22.86 10.19
N VAL A 94 12.87 -21.74 10.54
CA VAL A 94 11.69 -21.28 9.80
C VAL A 94 12.06 -20.79 8.40
N MET A 95 13.20 -20.10 8.23
CA MET A 95 13.71 -19.70 6.91
C MET A 95 13.92 -20.90 5.99
N HIS A 96 14.36 -22.03 6.54
CA HIS A 96 14.56 -23.29 5.81
C HIS A 96 13.31 -24.19 5.80
N ARG A 97 12.12 -23.63 6.07
CA ARG A 97 10.80 -24.29 6.01
C ARG A 97 10.61 -25.42 7.03
N PHE A 98 11.31 -25.38 8.16
CA PHE A 98 11.10 -26.28 9.30
C PHE A 98 10.24 -25.62 10.38
N ASP A 99 9.17 -26.30 10.75
CA ASP A 99 8.22 -25.87 11.77
C ASP A 99 8.41 -26.70 13.06
N ILE A 100 8.55 -26.03 14.21
CA ILE A 100 8.86 -26.68 15.49
C ILE A 100 7.56 -27.12 16.17
N ARG A 101 7.39 -28.42 16.39
CA ARG A 101 6.19 -28.98 17.05
C ARG A 101 6.38 -29.24 18.52
N LYS A 102 7.55 -29.77 18.88
CA LYS A 102 7.93 -30.04 20.26
C LYS A 102 9.41 -29.79 20.43
N GLY A 103 9.85 -29.52 21.65
CA GLY A 103 11.27 -29.34 21.86
C GLY A 103 11.66 -29.17 23.33
N ASN A 104 12.92 -29.50 23.60
CA ASN A 104 13.55 -29.34 24.89
C ASN A 104 14.89 -28.61 24.68
N VAL A 105 15.05 -27.48 25.35
CA VAL A 105 16.29 -26.70 25.33
C VAL A 105 16.81 -26.57 26.75
N PHE A 106 18.07 -26.98 26.97
CA PHE A 106 18.72 -26.98 28.26
C PHE A 106 20.10 -26.32 28.20
N THR A 107 20.33 -25.33 29.08
CA THR A 107 21.60 -24.62 29.22
C THR A 107 22.34 -25.06 30.49
N TYR A 108 23.66 -25.26 30.41
CA TYR A 108 24.49 -25.67 31.55
C TYR A 108 24.46 -24.65 32.70
N THR A 109 24.50 -25.14 33.94
CA THR A 109 24.62 -24.31 35.15
C THR A 109 26.05 -23.73 35.33
N GLU A 110 26.18 -22.77 36.25
CA GLU A 110 27.43 -22.02 36.51
C GLU A 110 28.47 -22.75 37.36
N GLU A 111 28.07 -23.75 38.14
CA GLU A 111 28.98 -24.46 39.03
C GLU A 111 29.83 -25.49 38.26
N CYS A 112 31.15 -25.31 38.25
CA CYS A 112 32.12 -26.32 37.82
C CYS A 112 33.17 -26.44 38.93
N LYS A 113 33.31 -27.62 39.54
CA LYS A 113 34.09 -27.78 40.78
C LYS A 113 35.59 -27.92 40.56
N GLU A 114 36.06 -28.31 39.36
CA GLU A 114 37.49 -28.37 39.03
C GLU A 114 37.74 -27.91 37.58
N LYS A 115 38.85 -27.19 37.33
CA LYS A 115 39.21 -26.61 36.02
C LYS A 115 40.41 -27.35 35.43
N THR A 116 40.19 -28.13 34.36
CA THR A 116 41.27 -28.86 33.65
C THR A 116 41.50 -28.39 32.20
N SER A 117 40.53 -27.76 31.52
CA SER A 117 40.77 -27.01 30.26
C SER A 117 39.75 -25.89 29.96
N TYR A 118 40.10 -24.92 29.10
CA TYR A 118 39.20 -23.80 28.69
C TYR A 118 37.91 -24.32 28.03
N ARG A 119 37.99 -25.35 27.17
CA ARG A 119 36.84 -25.95 26.47
C ARG A 119 35.90 -26.71 27.41
N GLU A 120 36.44 -27.36 28.44
CA GLU A 120 35.62 -28.02 29.48
C GLU A 120 34.84 -27.01 30.32
N SER A 121 35.44 -25.85 30.60
CA SER A 121 34.84 -24.81 31.45
C SER A 121 33.68 -24.04 30.79
N ARG A 122 33.63 -23.96 29.44
CA ARG A 122 32.57 -23.21 28.73
C ARG A 122 31.20 -23.89 28.89
N LYS A 123 30.17 -23.08 29.14
CA LYS A 123 28.76 -23.50 29.14
C LYS A 123 28.39 -24.05 27.77
N LYS A 124 27.50 -25.05 27.76
CA LYS A 124 26.98 -25.68 26.55
C LYS A 124 25.45 -25.65 26.60
N VAL A 125 24.81 -25.72 25.44
CA VAL A 125 23.35 -25.77 25.28
C VAL A 125 23.00 -27.02 24.49
N VAL A 126 21.97 -27.73 24.93
CA VAL A 126 21.42 -28.91 24.28
C VAL A 126 20.02 -28.59 23.79
N ASN A 127 19.83 -28.61 22.47
CA ASN A 127 18.54 -28.39 21.81
C ASN A 127 18.10 -29.70 21.19
N VAL A 128 16.95 -30.23 21.59
CA VAL A 128 16.33 -31.41 20.99
C VAL A 128 14.94 -31.01 20.52
N LEU A 129 14.73 -30.92 19.22
CA LEU A 129 13.53 -30.36 18.60
C LEU A 129 12.87 -31.39 17.68
N GLU A 130 11.57 -31.62 17.83
CA GLU A 130 10.74 -32.30 16.82
C GLU A 130 10.24 -31.26 15.83
N VAL A 131 10.72 -31.33 14.60
CA VAL A 131 10.36 -30.41 13.51
C VAL A 131 9.61 -31.12 12.38
N VAL A 132 8.73 -30.38 11.72
CA VAL A 132 8.02 -30.78 10.50
C VAL A 132 8.57 -29.97 9.35
N TYR A 133 8.93 -30.63 8.24
CA TYR A 133 9.32 -29.93 7.03
C TYR A 133 8.08 -29.57 6.20
N CYS A 134 7.93 -28.30 5.86
CA CYS A 134 6.74 -27.73 5.21
C CYS A 134 6.96 -27.41 3.72
N GLY A 135 8.05 -27.87 3.10
CA GLY A 135 8.37 -27.68 1.69
C GLY A 135 8.17 -28.94 0.83
N GLU A 136 8.54 -28.87 -0.45
CA GLU A 136 8.55 -30.02 -1.36
C GLU A 136 9.63 -31.03 -0.95
N GLU A 137 9.29 -32.34 -0.92
CA GLU A 137 10.18 -33.40 -0.40
C GLU A 137 11.54 -33.45 -1.10
N ASP A 138 11.59 -33.18 -2.40
CA ASP A 138 12.83 -33.16 -3.19
C ASP A 138 13.83 -32.08 -2.76
N LEU A 139 13.35 -31.05 -2.06
CA LEU A 139 14.16 -29.95 -1.53
C LEU A 139 14.59 -30.16 -0.07
N LEU A 140 14.13 -31.22 0.60
CA LEU A 140 14.40 -31.46 2.02
C LEU A 140 15.91 -31.51 2.33
N LEU A 141 16.65 -32.38 1.64
CA LEU A 141 18.09 -32.55 1.89
C LEU A 141 18.87 -31.26 1.62
N LYS A 142 18.46 -30.52 0.58
CA LYS A 142 19.04 -29.22 0.25
C LYS A 142 18.82 -28.20 1.36
N ASN A 143 17.61 -28.15 1.92
CA ASN A 143 17.26 -27.23 3.02
C ASN A 143 17.88 -27.63 4.35
N GLN A 144 18.04 -28.93 4.64
CA GLN A 144 18.81 -29.39 5.81
C GLN A 144 20.27 -28.94 5.71
N LYS A 145 20.88 -29.12 4.53
CA LYS A 145 22.26 -28.70 4.31
C LYS A 145 22.43 -27.18 4.38
N ALA A 146 21.52 -26.42 3.76
CA ALA A 146 21.53 -24.96 3.82
C ALA A 146 21.36 -24.43 5.25
N PHE A 147 20.52 -25.07 6.06
CA PHE A 147 20.40 -24.75 7.48
C PHE A 147 21.72 -24.98 8.24
N GLU A 148 22.38 -26.11 8.01
CA GLU A 148 23.67 -26.40 8.65
C GLU A 148 24.76 -25.41 8.22
N ASP A 149 24.79 -25.02 6.94
CA ASP A 149 25.74 -24.05 6.41
C ASP A 149 25.51 -22.65 7.01
N ASP A 150 24.26 -22.21 7.16
CA ASP A 150 23.92 -20.95 7.84
C ASP A 150 24.29 -20.99 9.34
N MET A 151 24.06 -22.11 10.02
CA MET A 151 24.47 -22.30 11.42
C MET A 151 25.99 -22.28 11.57
N GLN A 152 26.73 -22.90 10.65
CA GLN A 152 28.18 -22.85 10.63
C GLN A 152 28.69 -21.41 10.47
N LEU A 153 28.13 -20.65 9.51
CA LEU A 153 28.44 -19.25 9.32
C LEU A 153 28.13 -18.40 10.56
N PHE A 154 27.04 -18.72 11.27
CA PHE A 154 26.69 -18.08 12.54
C PHE A 154 27.78 -18.29 13.60
N PHE A 155 28.24 -19.52 13.80
CA PHE A 155 29.29 -19.81 14.78
C PHE A 155 30.65 -19.21 14.39
N GLU A 156 30.97 -19.15 13.10
CA GLU A 156 32.18 -18.48 12.60
C GLU A 156 32.16 -16.97 12.92
N LYS A 157 31.07 -16.27 12.63
CA LYS A 157 30.93 -14.83 12.91
C LYS A 157 30.98 -14.52 14.41
N LEU A 158 30.38 -15.37 15.25
CA LEU A 158 30.45 -15.24 16.71
C LEU A 158 31.87 -15.42 17.26
N SER A 159 32.67 -16.30 16.65
CA SER A 159 34.05 -16.52 17.06
C SER A 159 34.96 -15.31 16.78
N ASN A 160 34.60 -14.48 15.79
CA ASN A 160 35.30 -13.25 15.40
C ASN A 160 34.82 -11.99 16.16
N ASN A 161 34.00 -12.13 17.20
CA ASN A 161 33.42 -11.03 17.99
C ASN A 161 32.52 -10.04 17.21
N ASP A 162 32.05 -10.39 16.01
CA ASP A 162 31.19 -9.54 15.18
C ASP A 162 29.68 -9.83 15.40
N VAL A 163 29.26 -9.70 16.66
CA VAL A 163 27.90 -10.07 17.09
C VAL A 163 26.84 -9.12 16.52
N GLU A 164 27.19 -7.85 16.30
CA GLU A 164 26.25 -6.83 15.80
C GLU A 164 25.96 -6.99 14.31
N ALA A 165 26.99 -7.25 13.47
CA ALA A 165 26.76 -7.53 12.06
C ALA A 165 25.95 -8.82 11.86
N PHE A 166 26.16 -9.82 12.73
CA PHE A 166 25.34 -11.03 12.73
C PHE A 166 23.85 -10.73 12.99
N LYS A 167 23.53 -9.98 14.05
CA LYS A 167 22.12 -9.62 14.36
C LYS A 167 21.47 -8.89 13.18
N GLY A 168 22.20 -7.97 12.57
CA GLY A 168 21.74 -7.26 11.37
C GLY A 168 21.44 -8.21 10.23
N CYS A 169 22.36 -9.12 9.92
CA CYS A 169 22.19 -10.15 8.89
C CYS A 169 20.96 -11.02 9.15
N LEU A 170 20.83 -11.59 10.36
CA LEU A 170 19.70 -12.46 10.72
C LEU A 170 18.37 -11.71 10.60
N MET A 171 18.26 -10.51 11.17
CA MET A 171 17.02 -9.73 11.14
C MET A 171 16.63 -9.29 9.73
N ASN A 172 17.60 -8.94 8.89
CA ASN A 172 17.34 -8.55 7.51
C ASN A 172 16.97 -9.77 6.64
N GLN A 173 17.60 -10.92 6.85
CA GLN A 173 17.24 -12.17 6.18
C GLN A 173 15.82 -12.61 6.56
N ILE A 174 15.50 -12.61 7.85
CA ILE A 174 14.15 -12.92 8.35
C ILE A 174 13.14 -11.89 7.83
N GLY A 175 13.44 -10.60 7.90
CA GLY A 175 12.59 -9.54 7.36
C GLY A 175 12.33 -9.68 5.86
N SER A 176 13.28 -10.23 5.10
CA SER A 176 13.13 -10.52 3.66
C SER A 176 12.30 -11.77 3.39
N PHE A 177 12.42 -12.79 4.24
CA PHE A 177 11.66 -14.04 4.13
C PHE A 177 10.18 -13.85 4.47
N LEU A 178 9.88 -12.93 5.39
CA LEU A 178 8.54 -12.58 5.87
C LEU A 178 7.69 -11.75 4.87
N ASP A 179 7.73 -12.06 3.57
CA ASP A 179 7.20 -11.21 2.50
C ASP A 179 5.69 -10.86 2.65
N GLN A 180 5.35 -9.63 2.26
CA GLN A 180 4.25 -8.78 2.75
C GLN A 180 2.81 -9.27 2.50
N LYS A 181 2.59 -10.39 1.79
CA LYS A 181 1.23 -10.82 1.38
C LYS A 181 0.53 -11.77 2.34
N GLU A 182 1.28 -12.52 3.16
CA GLU A 182 0.67 -13.55 4.02
C GLU A 182 0.41 -13.07 5.46
N MET A 183 1.16 -12.09 5.97
CA MET A 183 1.08 -11.66 7.38
C MET A 183 0.15 -10.50 7.68
N ILE A 184 -0.12 -9.59 6.73
CA ILE A 184 -1.00 -8.42 6.96
C ILE A 184 -2.44 -8.86 7.32
N ASN A 185 -2.80 -10.11 7.02
CA ASN A 185 -4.11 -10.70 7.31
C ASN A 185 -4.16 -11.57 8.58
N PHE A 186 -3.09 -11.70 9.35
CA PHE A 186 -3.14 -12.43 10.63
C PHE A 186 -3.71 -11.51 11.72
N PRO A 187 -4.86 -11.84 12.34
CA PRO A 187 -5.39 -11.04 13.44
C PRO A 187 -4.43 -11.08 14.63
N ILE A 188 -4.33 -9.96 15.35
CA ILE A 188 -3.65 -9.89 16.65
C ILE A 188 -4.37 -10.86 17.60
N MET A 189 -3.78 -12.05 17.81
CA MET A 189 -4.31 -13.03 18.76
C MET A 189 -3.80 -12.73 20.17
N PRO A 190 -4.65 -12.82 21.20
CA PRO A 190 -4.22 -12.65 22.58
C PRO A 190 -3.23 -13.75 22.98
N ILE A 191 -2.27 -13.38 23.81
CA ILE A 191 -1.27 -14.28 24.39
C ILE A 191 -1.49 -14.26 25.88
N ASP A 192 -1.74 -15.43 26.45
CA ASP A 192 -1.82 -15.59 27.88
C ASP A 192 -0.43 -15.94 28.43
N ILE A 193 0.06 -15.11 29.36
CA ILE A 193 1.40 -15.23 29.94
C ILE A 193 1.25 -15.28 31.46
N ASP A 194 1.55 -16.42 32.05
CA ASP A 194 1.60 -16.60 33.50
C ASP A 194 3.04 -16.57 33.99
N ILE A 195 3.33 -15.70 34.95
CA ILE A 195 4.69 -15.49 35.45
C ILE A 195 4.76 -15.85 36.94
N LEU A 196 5.70 -16.71 37.27
CA LEU A 196 6.01 -17.13 38.64
C LEU A 196 7.47 -16.76 38.96
N VAL A 197 7.68 -15.81 39.85
CA VAL A 197 9.02 -15.37 40.27
C VAL A 197 9.49 -16.25 41.43
N LYS A 198 10.66 -16.90 41.29
CA LYS A 198 11.27 -17.75 42.32
C LYS A 198 12.75 -17.38 42.51
N ASN A 199 13.09 -16.73 43.63
CA ASN A 199 14.46 -16.32 43.97
C ASN A 199 15.27 -15.76 42.78
N GLU A 200 16.15 -16.58 42.17
CA GLU A 200 17.05 -16.21 41.07
C GLU A 200 16.52 -16.50 39.66
N TYR A 201 15.32 -17.09 39.53
CA TYR A 201 14.74 -17.51 38.25
C TYR A 201 13.26 -17.14 38.13
N ILE A 202 12.82 -16.91 36.90
CA ILE A 202 11.43 -16.59 36.56
C ILE A 202 10.90 -17.73 35.71
N LYS A 203 9.75 -18.30 36.09
CA LYS A 203 9.05 -19.28 35.28
C LYS A 203 7.91 -18.61 34.53
N ILE A 204 7.92 -18.72 33.21
CA ILE A 204 6.92 -18.14 32.30
C ILE A 204 6.17 -19.30 31.65
N ASN A 205 4.88 -19.40 31.88
CA ASN A 205 4.00 -20.30 31.14
C ASN A 205 3.25 -19.51 30.08
N ILE A 206 3.18 -20.03 28.86
CA ILE A 206 2.60 -19.34 27.73
C ILE A 206 1.51 -20.20 27.12
N LYS A 207 0.35 -19.58 26.89
CA LYS A 207 -0.74 -20.18 26.15
C LYS A 207 -1.20 -19.21 25.07
N ALA A 208 -1.08 -19.62 23.81
CA ALA A 208 -1.45 -18.78 22.68
C ALA A 208 -1.82 -19.61 21.45
N ALA A 209 -2.50 -19.00 20.48
CA ALA A 209 -2.59 -19.56 19.14
C ALA A 209 -1.20 -19.57 18.49
N ASP A 210 -0.87 -20.67 17.81
CA ASP A 210 0.34 -20.79 17.03
C ASP A 210 0.24 -19.90 15.79
N THR A 211 1.20 -18.99 15.66
CA THR A 211 1.27 -18.01 14.59
C THR A 211 2.62 -18.16 13.90
N PRO A 212 2.75 -17.89 12.60
CA PRO A 212 4.04 -18.00 11.93
C PRO A 212 5.12 -17.22 12.70
N PHE A 213 6.29 -17.84 12.89
CA PHE A 213 7.42 -17.30 13.66
C PHE A 213 7.17 -17.06 15.16
N PHE A 214 6.09 -17.60 15.76
CA PHE A 214 5.73 -17.35 17.16
C PHE A 214 6.92 -17.46 18.13
N LEU A 215 7.58 -18.62 18.16
CA LEU A 215 8.66 -18.88 19.10
C LEU A 215 9.86 -17.96 18.88
N PHE A 216 10.22 -17.71 17.62
CA PHE A 216 11.28 -16.76 17.27
C PHE A 216 10.97 -15.34 17.79
N THR A 217 9.77 -14.82 17.49
CA THR A 217 9.35 -13.47 17.91
C THR A 217 9.27 -13.32 19.43
N LEU A 218 8.85 -14.37 20.14
CA LEU A 218 8.81 -14.42 21.59
C LEU A 218 10.21 -14.42 22.21
N LEU A 219 11.11 -15.28 21.74
CA LEU A 219 12.48 -15.35 22.24
C LEU A 219 13.24 -14.04 21.96
N LEU A 220 12.98 -13.42 20.80
CA LEU A 220 13.51 -12.11 20.47
C LEU A 220 12.99 -11.03 21.43
N ALA A 221 11.70 -11.04 21.76
CA ALA A 221 11.10 -10.13 22.72
C ALA A 221 11.70 -10.25 24.13
N LEU A 222 11.90 -11.50 24.60
CA LEU A 222 12.58 -11.77 25.87
C LEU A 222 14.03 -11.26 25.84
N LYS A 223 14.73 -11.48 24.72
CA LYS A 223 16.12 -11.03 24.57
C LYS A 223 16.25 -9.51 24.63
N ALA A 224 15.34 -8.78 23.98
CA ALA A 224 15.29 -7.31 24.05
C ALA A 224 15.03 -6.80 25.49
N GLN A 225 14.35 -7.59 26.32
CA GLN A 225 14.17 -7.29 27.75
C GLN A 225 15.32 -7.79 28.64
N LYS A 226 16.47 -8.19 28.06
CA LYS A 226 17.65 -8.70 28.77
C LYS A 226 17.35 -9.97 29.60
N ILE A 227 16.38 -10.76 29.15
CA ILE A 227 15.99 -12.03 29.74
C ILE A 227 16.65 -13.18 28.98
N GLU A 228 17.35 -14.06 29.71
CA GLU A 228 18.00 -15.24 29.16
C GLU A 228 17.26 -16.52 29.50
N VAL A 229 17.13 -17.42 28.53
CA VAL A 229 16.44 -18.71 28.68
C VAL A 229 17.41 -19.77 29.16
N ILE A 230 17.03 -20.49 30.22
CA ILE A 230 17.84 -21.56 30.85
C ILE A 230 17.26 -22.94 30.54
N ASP A 231 15.95 -23.07 30.63
CA ASP A 231 15.19 -24.28 30.30
C ASP A 231 13.96 -23.84 29.52
N LEU A 232 13.73 -24.45 28.35
CA LEU A 232 12.57 -24.19 27.52
C LEU A 232 11.97 -25.53 27.10
N LEU A 233 10.68 -25.69 27.42
CA LEU A 233 9.83 -26.75 26.91
C LEU A 233 8.89 -26.16 25.86
N ILE A 234 8.98 -26.69 24.64
CA ILE A 234 8.15 -26.29 23.51
C ILE A 234 7.10 -27.37 23.30
N ASN A 235 5.83 -26.98 23.25
CA ASN A 235 4.74 -27.92 23.00
C ASN A 235 3.59 -27.27 22.23
N THR A 236 3.49 -27.62 20.95
CA THR A 236 2.43 -27.15 20.06
C THR A 236 1.43 -28.28 19.78
N LEU A 237 0.17 -28.07 20.14
CA LEU A 237 -0.94 -29.01 19.96
C LEU A 237 -2.12 -28.32 19.27
N ASP A 238 -2.61 -28.88 18.16
CA ASP A 238 -3.81 -28.39 17.43
C ASP A 238 -3.80 -26.87 17.20
N GLN A 239 -2.69 -26.33 16.67
CA GLN A 239 -2.46 -24.90 16.42
C GLN A 239 -2.45 -24.02 17.69
N ASN A 240 -2.22 -24.60 18.86
CA ASN A 240 -2.05 -23.87 20.11
C ASN A 240 -0.69 -24.19 20.74
N VAL A 241 -0.03 -23.15 21.23
CA VAL A 241 1.28 -23.19 21.89
C VAL A 241 1.08 -23.27 23.41
N TYR A 242 1.81 -24.18 24.04
CA TYR A 242 1.83 -24.43 25.49
C TYR A 242 3.27 -24.49 25.98
N ASP A 243 3.99 -23.37 25.85
CA ASP A 243 5.41 -23.31 26.14
C ASP A 243 5.67 -22.99 27.62
N VAL A 244 6.73 -23.58 28.17
CA VAL A 244 7.16 -23.32 29.54
C VAL A 244 8.64 -22.93 29.51
N LEU A 245 8.92 -21.71 29.96
CA LEU A 245 10.26 -21.14 30.00
C LEU A 245 10.70 -20.93 31.45
N THR A 246 11.91 -21.36 31.78
CA THR A 246 12.64 -20.91 32.96
C THR A 246 13.71 -19.94 32.49
N VAL A 247 13.62 -18.71 32.96
CA VAL A 247 14.45 -17.60 32.49
C VAL A 247 15.15 -16.89 33.65
N ARG A 248 16.22 -16.17 33.34
CA ARG A 248 16.96 -15.33 34.28
C ARG A 248 17.05 -13.91 33.73
N ASP A 249 16.85 -12.94 34.61
CA ASP A 249 17.05 -11.53 34.27
C ASP A 249 18.51 -11.15 34.47
N THR A 250 19.19 -10.80 33.37
CA THR A 250 20.60 -10.38 33.40
C THR A 250 20.78 -8.90 33.80
N SER A 251 19.73 -8.10 33.69
CA SER A 251 19.70 -6.70 34.12
C SER A 251 19.48 -6.55 35.63
N LYS A 252 19.23 -7.66 36.36
CA LYS A 252 18.93 -7.71 37.80
C LYS A 252 17.72 -6.85 38.19
N ARG A 253 16.80 -6.56 37.27
CA ARG A 253 15.52 -5.93 37.61
C ARG A 253 14.72 -6.91 38.48
N LEU A 254 14.19 -6.43 39.60
CA LEU A 254 13.44 -7.24 40.54
C LEU A 254 11.94 -7.08 40.25
N TYR A 255 11.32 -7.99 39.49
CA TYR A 255 9.86 -7.98 39.26
C TYR A 255 9.08 -8.46 40.50
N ARG A 256 9.22 -7.73 41.61
CA ARG A 256 8.64 -8.09 42.91
C ARG A 256 7.22 -7.58 43.07
N HIS A 257 6.82 -6.58 42.28
CA HIS A 257 5.50 -5.96 42.35
C HIS A 257 4.61 -6.34 41.16
N SER A 258 3.29 -6.41 41.39
CA SER A 258 2.30 -6.77 40.36
C SER A 258 2.29 -5.81 39.16
N GLU A 259 2.58 -4.53 39.39
CA GLU A 259 2.66 -3.52 38.33
C GLU A 259 3.84 -3.75 37.39
N GLU A 260 5.02 -4.11 37.92
CA GLU A 260 6.23 -4.39 37.13
C GLU A 260 6.04 -5.65 36.27
N LEU A 261 5.42 -6.68 36.84
CA LEU A 261 5.04 -7.89 36.10
C LEU A 261 4.04 -7.58 34.98
N HIS A 262 3.09 -6.70 35.22
CA HIS A 262 2.14 -6.27 34.20
C HIS A 262 2.83 -5.50 33.06
N LYS A 263 3.71 -4.53 33.38
CA LYS A 263 4.52 -3.81 32.37
C LYS A 263 5.35 -4.77 31.52
N PHE A 264 5.94 -5.78 32.16
CA PHE A 264 6.75 -6.80 31.50
C PHE A 264 5.92 -7.66 30.52
N LYS A 265 4.73 -8.12 30.93
CA LYS A 265 3.80 -8.84 30.05
C LYS A 265 3.41 -8.01 28.82
N VAL A 266 3.09 -6.72 29.03
CA VAL A 266 2.71 -5.80 27.95
C VAL A 266 3.87 -5.58 26.98
N ALA A 267 5.10 -5.39 27.47
CA ALA A 267 6.27 -5.22 26.61
C ALA A 267 6.57 -6.45 25.74
N ILE A 268 6.47 -7.67 26.30
CA ILE A 268 6.66 -8.91 25.52
C ILE A 268 5.64 -9.00 24.39
N ALA A 269 4.36 -8.78 24.70
CA ALA A 269 3.30 -8.80 23.70
C ALA A 269 3.54 -7.74 22.62
N PHE A 270 3.91 -6.52 23.01
CA PHE A 270 4.12 -5.41 22.08
C PHE A 270 5.34 -5.62 21.17
N ILE A 271 6.47 -6.10 21.70
CA ILE A 271 7.66 -6.43 20.87
C ILE A 271 7.35 -7.55 19.89
N LYS A 272 6.62 -8.57 20.35
CA LYS A 272 6.16 -9.64 19.47
C LYS A 272 5.31 -9.10 18.33
N TYR A 273 4.32 -8.23 18.61
CA TYR A 273 3.49 -7.62 17.58
C TYR A 273 4.28 -6.71 16.63
N PHE A 274 5.23 -5.93 17.14
CA PHE A 274 6.11 -5.11 16.30
C PHE A 274 6.99 -5.94 15.37
N THR A 275 7.39 -7.14 15.79
CA THR A 275 8.21 -8.05 14.97
C THR A 275 7.49 -8.47 13.68
N TYR A 276 6.15 -8.58 13.70
CA TYR A 276 5.34 -8.81 12.49
C TYR A 276 5.37 -7.64 11.50
N CYS A 277 5.71 -6.42 11.96
CA CYS A 277 5.77 -5.22 11.13
C CYS A 277 7.16 -4.97 10.54
N LEU A 278 8.21 -5.66 11.00
CA LEU A 278 9.57 -5.53 10.47
C LEU A 278 9.71 -5.73 8.95
N PRO A 279 8.92 -6.59 8.27
CA PRO A 279 9.00 -6.73 6.80
C PRO A 279 8.54 -5.48 6.04
N LEU A 280 7.85 -4.55 6.72
CA LEU A 280 7.43 -3.26 6.17
C LEU A 280 8.51 -2.19 6.35
N ALA A 281 9.53 -2.46 7.16
CA ALA A 281 10.66 -1.56 7.39
C ALA A 281 11.68 -1.63 6.24
N PRO A 282 12.22 -0.48 5.78
CA PRO A 282 13.34 -0.49 4.83
C PRO A 282 14.57 -1.24 5.37
N ASP A 283 14.89 -1.02 6.65
CA ASP A 283 15.88 -1.74 7.43
C ASP A 283 15.22 -2.34 8.68
N ALA A 284 15.06 -3.66 8.70
CA ALA A 284 14.38 -4.38 9.78
C ALA A 284 15.20 -4.37 11.07
N TYR A 285 16.53 -4.49 10.96
CA TYR A 285 17.40 -4.44 12.12
C TYR A 285 17.37 -3.07 12.78
N GLN A 286 17.49 -2.01 11.99
CA GLN A 286 17.42 -0.65 12.49
C GLN A 286 16.04 -0.34 13.09
N ALA A 287 14.97 -0.81 12.46
CA ALA A 287 13.62 -0.67 13.00
C ALA A 287 13.49 -1.28 14.40
N PHE A 288 13.99 -2.50 14.57
CA PHE A 288 14.00 -3.20 15.84
C PHE A 288 14.85 -2.48 16.90
N ARG A 289 16.04 -2.01 16.54
CA ARG A 289 16.94 -1.28 17.46
C ARG A 289 16.35 0.03 17.95
N CYS A 290 15.79 0.83 17.03
CA CYS A 290 15.10 2.06 17.38
C CYS A 290 13.89 1.78 18.28
N PHE A 291 13.15 0.71 18.00
CA PHE A 291 12.01 0.29 18.81
C PHE A 291 12.42 -0.15 20.23
N GLU A 292 13.53 -0.89 20.37
CA GLU A 292 14.09 -1.24 21.67
C GLU A 292 14.44 0.02 22.49
N MET A 293 15.14 0.97 21.86
CA MET A 293 15.46 2.26 22.49
C MET A 293 14.22 3.08 22.85
N PHE A 294 13.18 3.04 22.01
CA PHE A 294 11.88 3.68 22.27
C PHE A 294 11.20 3.08 23.50
N LEU A 295 11.22 1.76 23.63
CA LEU A 295 10.64 1.07 24.78
C LEU A 295 11.39 1.39 26.07
N ASP A 296 12.72 1.42 26.06
CA ASP A 296 13.53 1.82 27.22
C ASP A 296 13.15 3.23 27.71
N GLN A 297 12.88 4.17 26.79
CA GLN A 297 12.48 5.54 27.15
C GLN A 297 11.05 5.66 27.69
N ILE A 298 10.12 4.81 27.23
CA ILE A 298 8.74 4.82 27.72
C ILE A 298 8.61 4.06 29.04
N TRP A 299 9.45 3.04 29.24
CA TRP A 299 9.48 2.19 30.43
C TRP A 299 9.62 2.99 31.74
N GLU A 300 10.37 4.10 31.73
CA GLU A 300 10.60 4.96 32.89
C GLU A 300 9.38 5.83 33.29
N LYS A 301 8.28 5.82 32.53
CA LYS A 301 7.09 6.64 32.79
C LYS A 301 6.03 5.90 33.61
N LYS A 302 5.32 6.66 34.46
CA LYS A 302 4.22 6.13 35.30
C LYS A 302 3.03 5.57 34.50
N ASP A 303 2.74 6.10 33.31
CA ASP A 303 1.57 5.72 32.48
C ASP A 303 1.91 4.71 31.35
N PHE A 304 2.99 3.93 31.50
CA PHE A 304 3.52 2.99 30.50
C PHE A 304 2.44 2.15 29.78
N SER A 305 1.64 1.39 30.55
CA SER A 305 0.65 0.46 29.98
C SER A 305 -0.46 1.18 29.24
N LYS A 306 -0.94 2.32 29.75
CA LYS A 306 -2.03 3.09 29.13
C LYS A 306 -1.58 3.70 27.80
N GLN A 307 -0.33 4.18 27.73
CA GLN A 307 0.26 4.67 26.49
C GLN A 307 0.40 3.53 25.48
N LEU A 308 1.02 2.41 25.85
CA LEU A 308 1.21 1.27 24.94
C LEU A 308 -0.09 0.67 24.40
N MET A 309 -1.11 0.54 25.25
CA MET A 309 -2.41 0.03 24.83
C MET A 309 -3.12 0.95 23.84
N SER A 310 -2.83 2.26 23.85
CA SER A 310 -3.34 3.20 22.85
C SER A 310 -2.66 3.09 21.48
N PHE A 311 -1.58 2.31 21.36
CA PHE A 311 -0.77 2.14 20.14
C PHE A 311 -0.90 0.73 19.52
N LEU A 312 -1.81 -0.11 20.02
CA LEU A 312 -1.88 -1.56 19.71
C LEU A 312 -2.60 -1.94 18.40
N ASN A 313 -2.86 -0.99 17.51
CA ASN A 313 -3.38 -1.34 16.18
C ASN A 313 -2.21 -1.65 15.22
N MET A 314 -2.47 -2.54 14.24
CA MET A 314 -1.45 -2.94 13.27
C MET A 314 -1.01 -1.81 12.35
N GLU A 315 -1.87 -0.82 12.12
CA GLU A 315 -1.56 0.32 11.25
C GLU A 315 -0.47 1.20 11.87
N ASP A 316 -0.60 1.54 13.15
CA ASP A 316 0.38 2.32 13.92
C ASP A 316 1.69 1.55 14.06
N LEU A 317 1.66 0.26 14.41
CA LEU A 317 2.86 -0.58 14.49
C LEU A 317 3.58 -0.70 13.14
N SER A 318 2.83 -0.81 12.04
CA SER A 318 3.38 -0.80 10.69
C SER A 318 4.08 0.53 10.38
N LEU A 319 3.51 1.63 10.88
CA LEU A 319 4.05 2.96 10.70
C LEU A 319 5.33 3.14 11.52
N PHE A 320 5.34 2.71 12.78
CA PHE A 320 6.53 2.67 13.61
C PHE A 320 7.65 1.88 12.92
N ALA A 321 7.35 0.72 12.34
CA ALA A 321 8.36 -0.09 11.65
C ALA A 321 8.96 0.64 10.44
N LYS A 322 8.14 1.30 9.62
CA LYS A 322 8.59 2.11 8.47
C LYS A 322 9.46 3.29 8.89
N ILE A 323 9.07 3.98 9.96
CA ILE A 323 9.77 5.16 10.48
C ILE A 323 11.07 4.76 11.14
N PHE A 324 11.05 3.78 12.04
CA PHE A 324 12.22 3.29 12.76
C PHE A 324 13.23 2.62 11.82
N GLY A 325 12.76 1.97 10.76
CA GLY A 325 13.60 1.38 9.72
C GLY A 325 14.03 2.34 8.62
N SER A 326 13.67 3.63 8.70
CA SER A 326 14.05 4.61 7.68
C SER A 326 15.52 5.08 7.77
N GLY A 327 16.24 4.69 8.82
CA GLY A 327 17.68 4.91 9.00
C GLY A 327 18.04 5.36 10.41
N ALA A 328 19.21 4.93 10.90
CA ALA A 328 19.72 5.28 12.23
C ALA A 328 19.80 6.78 12.46
N TYR A 329 20.17 7.52 11.41
CA TYR A 329 20.26 8.97 11.44
C TYR A 329 18.91 9.62 11.77
N LEU A 330 17.80 9.14 11.19
CA LEU A 330 16.47 9.65 11.50
C LEU A 330 16.17 9.45 12.99
N TRP A 331 16.48 8.28 13.53
CA TRP A 331 16.26 8.02 14.95
C TRP A 331 17.09 8.92 15.86
N GLU A 332 18.42 8.95 15.66
CA GLU A 332 19.34 9.68 16.52
C GLU A 332 19.16 11.20 16.47
N GLN A 333 18.87 11.73 15.28
CA GLN A 333 18.84 13.18 15.05
C GLN A 333 17.44 13.77 15.13
N PHE A 334 16.39 12.97 14.96
CA PHE A 334 15.01 13.46 14.80
C PHE A 334 14.08 12.92 15.89
N LEU A 335 13.94 11.60 15.99
CA LEU A 335 12.96 10.97 16.89
C LEU A 335 13.38 11.01 18.35
N LYS A 336 14.68 10.82 18.63
CA LYS A 336 15.24 10.87 19.99
C LYS A 336 15.07 12.24 20.64
N ILE A 337 15.14 13.33 19.86
CA ILE A 337 15.06 14.72 20.36
C ILE A 337 13.60 15.18 20.54
N GLN A 338 12.69 14.75 19.66
CA GLN A 338 11.28 15.18 19.66
C GLN A 338 10.30 14.08 20.09
N TYR A 339 10.73 13.16 20.97
CA TYR A 339 9.92 12.00 21.39
C TYR A 339 8.51 12.36 21.90
N LYS A 340 8.35 13.55 22.52
CA LYS A 340 7.07 14.05 23.05
C LYS A 340 6.06 14.40 21.94
N ALA A 341 6.55 14.86 20.78
CA ALA A 341 5.73 15.23 19.63
C ALA A 341 5.45 14.04 18.70
N PHE A 342 6.38 13.07 18.66
CA PHE A 342 6.31 11.91 17.77
C PHE A 342 5.09 11.01 18.01
N VAL A 343 4.85 10.65 19.28
CA VAL A 343 3.75 9.72 19.64
C VAL A 343 2.38 10.34 19.29
N PRO A 344 2.04 11.58 19.69
CA PRO A 344 0.81 12.23 19.23
C PRO A 344 0.67 12.37 17.71
N PHE A 345 1.77 12.62 16.99
CA PHE A 345 1.76 12.76 15.53
C PHE A 345 1.32 11.48 14.84
N VAL A 346 1.83 10.32 15.29
CA VAL A 346 1.46 9.00 14.74
C VAL A 346 -0.01 8.68 15.00
N ILE A 347 -0.54 9.02 16.17
CA ILE A 347 -1.86 8.56 16.65
C ILE A 347 -3.01 9.45 16.24
N LYS A 348 -2.85 10.78 16.33
CA LYS A 348 -3.99 11.71 16.30
C LYS A 348 -4.27 12.35 14.94
N ASN A 349 -3.39 12.18 13.97
CA ASN A 349 -3.29 13.14 12.88
C ASN A 349 -3.39 12.52 11.48
N GLN A 350 -4.22 11.49 11.29
CA GLN A 350 -4.52 10.99 9.93
C GLN A 350 -5.10 12.10 9.02
N ASP A 351 -5.84 13.07 9.57
CA ASP A 351 -6.38 14.23 8.83
C ASP A 351 -5.31 15.28 8.45
N MET A 352 -4.31 15.52 9.31
CA MET A 352 -3.16 16.40 9.03
C MET A 352 -2.21 15.81 7.97
N LEU A 353 -2.40 14.55 7.57
CA LEU A 353 -1.63 13.91 6.49
C LEU A 353 -2.06 14.42 5.10
N TYR A 354 -3.31 14.85 4.94
CA TYR A 354 -3.83 15.33 3.65
C TYR A 354 -3.67 16.85 3.46
N ARG A 355 -3.77 17.65 4.51
CA ARG A 355 -3.61 19.11 4.46
C ARG A 355 -2.78 19.62 5.65
N TYR A 356 -1.56 20.08 5.40
CA TYR A 356 -0.73 20.71 6.45
C TYR A 356 -0.98 22.21 6.47
N PRO A 357 -1.53 22.78 7.56
CA PRO A 357 -1.92 24.18 7.62
C PRO A 357 -0.72 25.09 7.94
N LEU A 358 0.39 24.96 7.19
CA LEU A 358 1.61 25.74 7.43
C LEU A 358 1.36 27.25 7.43
N LYS A 359 0.45 27.72 6.56
CA LYS A 359 0.05 29.13 6.48
C LYS A 359 -0.71 29.58 7.72
N GLU A 360 -1.67 28.79 8.19
CA GLU A 360 -2.49 29.12 9.37
C GLU A 360 -1.62 29.12 10.63
N LYS A 361 -0.75 28.10 10.81
CA LYS A 361 0.22 28.07 11.92
C LYS A 361 1.15 29.30 11.93
N TYR A 362 1.54 29.76 10.74
CA TYR A 362 2.34 30.99 10.61
C TYR A 362 1.55 32.24 11.01
N GLU A 363 0.26 32.31 10.65
CA GLU A 363 -0.63 33.41 11.05
C GLU A 363 -0.85 33.43 12.57
N ASP A 364 -1.03 32.27 13.20
CA ASP A 364 -1.13 32.13 14.66
C ASP A 364 0.14 32.63 15.36
N LEU A 365 1.32 32.20 14.89
CA LEU A 365 2.60 32.69 15.40
C LEU A 365 2.70 34.22 15.26
N CYS A 366 2.30 34.78 14.12
CA CYS A 366 2.30 36.23 13.93
C CYS A 366 1.39 36.94 14.96
N GLY A 367 0.24 36.33 15.29
CA GLY A 367 -0.64 36.80 16.37
C GLY A 367 0.05 36.84 17.73
N GLU A 368 0.77 35.77 18.08
CA GLU A 368 1.51 35.69 19.34
C GLU A 368 2.68 36.67 19.42
N LEU A 369 3.41 36.86 18.32
CA LEU A 369 4.61 37.69 18.28
C LEU A 369 4.31 39.19 18.40
N LYS A 370 3.07 39.65 18.11
CA LYS A 370 2.67 41.07 18.22
C LYS A 370 2.90 41.66 19.62
N LYS A 371 2.88 40.83 20.67
CA LYS A 371 3.00 41.26 22.08
C LYS A 371 4.42 41.08 22.64
N VAL A 372 5.37 40.58 21.84
CA VAL A 372 6.72 40.25 22.30
C VAL A 372 7.69 41.38 21.95
N SER A 373 8.20 42.06 22.96
CA SER A 373 9.22 43.13 22.81
C SER A 373 10.64 42.66 23.11
N ASN A 374 10.81 41.56 23.85
CA ASN A 374 12.11 40.99 24.18
C ASN A 374 12.67 40.18 23.00
N VAL A 375 13.91 40.49 22.60
CA VAL A 375 14.59 39.85 21.45
C VAL A 375 14.81 38.35 21.65
N GLU A 376 15.21 37.93 22.84
CA GLU A 376 15.52 36.53 23.12
C GLU A 376 14.25 35.67 23.09
N ILE A 377 13.18 36.14 23.71
CA ILE A 377 11.87 35.48 23.68
C ILE A 377 11.32 35.40 22.24
N PHE A 378 11.46 36.48 21.46
CA PHE A 378 11.06 36.49 20.04
C PHE A 378 11.82 35.43 19.25
N VAL A 379 13.15 35.40 19.39
CA VAL A 379 14.02 34.44 18.69
C VAL A 379 13.70 33.00 19.09
N ASP A 380 13.42 32.75 20.38
CA ASP A 380 13.06 31.42 20.88
C ASP A 380 11.75 30.92 20.27
N LYS A 381 10.70 31.75 20.27
CA LYS A 381 9.40 31.39 19.66
C LYS A 381 9.50 31.10 18.17
N VAL A 382 10.24 31.92 17.42
CA VAL A 382 10.42 31.70 15.97
C VAL A 382 11.21 30.41 15.70
N ASN A 383 12.25 30.13 16.48
CA ASN A 383 13.01 28.88 16.31
C ASN A 383 12.23 27.65 16.75
N GLN A 384 11.37 27.75 17.77
CA GLN A 384 10.46 26.68 18.16
C GLN A 384 9.49 26.36 17.02
N PHE A 385 8.80 27.37 16.47
CA PHE A 385 7.92 27.20 15.32
C PHE A 385 8.63 26.57 14.12
N LYS A 386 9.84 27.04 13.81
CA LYS A 386 10.70 26.46 12.76
C LYS A 386 10.92 24.97 12.99
N ASP A 387 11.31 24.58 14.20
CA ASP A 387 11.66 23.20 14.51
C ASP A 387 10.44 22.25 14.54
N GLU A 388 9.28 22.75 14.97
CA GLU A 388 8.02 22.01 14.92
C GLU A 388 7.53 21.82 13.49
N CYS A 389 7.55 22.87 12.66
CA CYS A 389 7.15 22.76 11.26
C CYS A 389 8.10 21.90 10.44
N LEU A 390 9.42 22.01 10.68
CA LEU A 390 10.41 21.17 10.04
C LEU A 390 10.15 19.69 10.38
N PHE A 391 9.80 19.38 11.63
CA PHE A 391 9.42 18.03 12.04
C PHE A 391 8.20 17.51 11.26
N ASP A 392 7.13 18.30 11.20
CA ASP A 392 5.91 17.88 10.51
C ASP A 392 6.13 17.65 9.00
N LEU A 393 6.88 18.54 8.33
CA LEU A 393 7.21 18.41 6.91
C LEU A 393 8.08 17.19 6.64
N ASP A 394 9.08 16.95 7.49
CA ASP A 394 9.97 15.79 7.39
C ASP A 394 9.18 14.49 7.54
N MET A 395 8.28 14.39 8.53
CA MET A 395 7.44 13.22 8.75
C MET A 395 6.47 12.95 7.61
N ARG A 396 5.84 14.00 7.05
CA ARG A 396 4.95 13.88 5.89
C ARG A 396 5.68 13.27 4.69
N GLN A 397 6.91 13.69 4.43
CA GLN A 397 7.70 13.19 3.30
C GLN A 397 8.21 11.76 3.49
N LEU A 398 8.31 11.29 4.74
CA LEU A 398 8.68 9.91 5.07
C LEU A 398 7.51 8.94 4.99
N ILE A 399 6.37 9.35 5.54
CA ILE A 399 5.20 8.49 5.67
C ILE A 399 4.38 8.47 4.39
N TYR A 400 4.20 9.63 3.74
CA TYR A 400 3.20 9.80 2.70
C TYR A 400 3.80 9.62 1.30
N PRO A 401 3.44 8.56 0.56
CA PRO A 401 3.98 8.31 -0.78
C PRO A 401 3.68 9.42 -1.80
N HIS A 402 2.56 10.12 -1.62
CA HIS A 402 2.06 11.12 -2.57
C HIS A 402 2.52 12.55 -2.25
N TYR A 403 3.17 12.77 -1.09
CA TYR A 403 3.77 14.08 -0.81
C TYR A 403 5.06 14.17 -1.63
N SER A 404 4.94 14.83 -2.77
CA SER A 404 6.00 14.87 -3.75
C SER A 404 7.16 15.71 -3.21
N PHE A 405 8.38 15.41 -3.67
CA PHE A 405 9.55 16.22 -3.31
C PHE A 405 9.39 17.69 -3.75
N ARG A 406 8.58 17.94 -4.79
CA ARG A 406 8.26 19.30 -5.23
C ARG A 406 7.49 20.06 -4.15
N ASP A 407 6.47 19.44 -3.57
CA ASP A 407 5.66 20.05 -2.53
C ASP A 407 6.48 20.24 -1.26
N PHE A 408 7.29 19.25 -0.90
CA PHE A 408 8.26 19.36 0.21
C PHE A 408 9.26 20.50 0.03
N GLY A 409 9.88 20.61 -1.15
CA GLY A 409 10.81 21.70 -1.44
C GLY A 409 10.13 23.07 -1.38
N SER A 410 8.87 23.17 -1.84
CA SER A 410 8.08 24.39 -1.79
C SER A 410 7.71 24.80 -0.37
N ASP A 411 7.18 23.87 0.44
CA ASP A 411 6.79 24.12 1.83
C ASP A 411 8.00 24.46 2.70
N LEU A 412 9.13 23.77 2.51
CA LEU A 412 10.37 24.05 3.20
C LEU A 412 10.93 25.43 2.83
N SER A 413 10.84 25.81 1.55
CA SER A 413 11.26 27.13 1.06
C SER A 413 10.36 28.24 1.60
N PHE A 414 9.05 27.99 1.71
CA PHE A 414 8.10 28.90 2.34
C PHE A 414 8.41 29.08 3.83
N LEU A 415 8.62 28.00 4.58
CA LEU A 415 9.00 28.05 5.99
C LEU A 415 10.28 28.87 6.19
N ALA A 416 11.33 28.59 5.40
CA ALA A 416 12.58 29.34 5.43
C ALA A 416 12.37 30.84 5.16
N GLN A 417 11.56 31.18 4.15
CA GLN A 417 11.22 32.57 3.82
C GLN A 417 10.54 33.28 4.99
N LYS A 418 9.55 32.64 5.62
CA LYS A 418 8.81 33.24 6.74
C LYS A 418 9.67 33.43 7.99
N VAL A 419 10.51 32.46 8.35
CA VAL A 419 11.43 32.54 9.48
C VAL A 419 12.44 33.68 9.30
N VAL A 420 13.11 33.72 8.13
CA VAL A 420 14.11 34.76 7.84
C VAL A 420 13.47 36.15 7.82
N MET A 421 12.29 36.28 7.21
CA MET A 421 11.56 37.54 7.14
C MET A 421 11.15 38.06 8.52
N LEU A 422 10.60 37.20 9.41
CA LEU A 422 10.22 37.60 10.77
C LEU A 422 11.42 38.12 11.56
N ILE A 423 12.54 37.39 11.53
CA ILE A 423 13.77 37.75 12.24
C ILE A 423 14.39 39.02 11.65
N ALA A 424 14.48 39.14 10.33
CA ALA A 424 15.05 40.32 9.67
C ALA A 424 14.27 41.60 9.99
N ASN A 425 12.94 41.55 9.89
CA ASN A 425 12.08 42.72 10.17
C ASN A 425 12.13 43.14 11.64
N PHE A 426 12.15 42.18 12.57
CA PHE A 426 12.23 42.46 13.99
C PHE A 426 13.60 43.06 14.37
N LEU A 427 14.70 42.45 13.90
CA LEU A 427 16.05 42.94 14.15
C LEU A 427 16.34 44.29 13.51
N TYR A 428 15.78 44.57 12.33
CA TYR A 428 15.90 45.89 11.70
C TYR A 428 15.28 46.98 12.58
N LYS A 429 14.03 46.79 13.03
CA LYS A 429 13.35 47.74 13.94
C LYS A 429 14.13 47.93 15.26
N GLU A 430 14.65 46.85 15.82
CA GLU A 430 15.45 46.91 17.05
C GLU A 430 16.78 47.66 16.86
N LEU A 431 17.47 47.43 15.74
CA LEU A 431 18.70 48.13 15.42
C LEU A 431 18.44 49.61 15.13
N CYS A 432 17.37 49.95 14.41
CA CYS A 432 16.96 51.33 14.20
C CYS A 432 16.65 52.03 15.53
N ALA A 433 15.96 51.37 16.46
CA ALA A 433 15.68 51.97 17.77
C ALA A 433 16.96 52.23 18.61
N LYS A 434 18.02 51.44 18.44
CA LYS A 434 19.25 51.52 19.26
C LYS A 434 20.39 52.32 18.64
N LYS A 435 20.52 52.27 17.31
CA LYS A 435 21.63 52.85 16.54
C LYS A 435 21.15 53.96 15.60
N GLY A 436 19.84 54.16 15.54
CA GLY A 436 19.11 55.03 14.63
C GLY A 436 19.03 54.50 13.20
N THR A 437 18.48 55.30 12.31
CA THR A 437 17.91 54.87 11.03
C THR A 437 18.84 55.20 9.86
N PRO A 438 19.27 54.21 9.04
CA PRO A 438 20.05 54.40 7.82
C PRO A 438 19.41 55.41 6.85
N GLN A 439 20.19 56.36 6.31
CA GLN A 439 19.70 57.37 5.36
C GLN A 439 20.30 57.20 3.96
N PHE A 440 19.51 57.49 2.95
CA PHE A 440 19.94 57.57 1.55
C PHE A 440 19.16 58.71 0.88
N GLU A 441 19.86 59.71 0.35
CA GLU A 441 19.24 60.88 -0.31
C GLU A 441 18.16 61.58 0.54
N GLY A 442 18.37 61.68 1.86
CA GLY A 442 17.45 62.38 2.77
C GLY A 442 16.20 61.59 3.18
N ARG A 443 16.11 60.31 2.82
CA ARG A 443 15.05 59.38 3.26
C ARG A 443 15.64 58.10 3.87
N GLU A 444 14.80 57.30 4.53
CA GLU A 444 15.18 55.99 5.04
C GLU A 444 15.75 55.10 3.91
N CYS A 445 16.96 54.58 4.12
CA CYS A 445 17.65 53.71 3.18
C CYS A 445 17.02 52.31 3.21
N GLY A 446 16.45 51.91 2.07
CA GLY A 446 15.86 50.59 1.92
C GLY A 446 16.89 49.46 1.82
N PHE A 447 16.48 48.25 2.20
CA PHE A 447 17.22 47.01 1.91
C PHE A 447 16.32 45.91 1.37
N ALA A 448 16.94 44.95 0.69
CA ALA A 448 16.32 43.75 0.14
C ALA A 448 17.18 42.52 0.48
N LEU A 449 16.53 41.46 0.94
CA LEU A 449 17.11 40.14 1.10
C LEU A 449 16.71 39.28 -0.09
N MET A 450 17.71 38.75 -0.79
CA MET A 450 17.54 37.96 -2.01
C MET A 450 17.98 36.53 -1.76
N ARG A 451 17.14 35.55 -2.09
CA ARG A 451 17.46 34.11 -2.03
C ARG A 451 18.01 33.62 -3.37
N LEU A 452 18.96 32.69 -3.33
CA LEU A 452 19.61 32.10 -4.51
C LEU A 452 19.58 30.56 -4.47
N GLY A 453 20.15 29.96 -5.53
CA GLY A 453 20.28 28.52 -5.76
C GLY A 453 19.03 27.71 -5.45
N LYS A 454 19.15 26.67 -4.61
CA LYS A 454 18.03 25.76 -4.32
C LYS A 454 16.88 26.47 -3.61
N TRP A 455 17.18 27.44 -2.75
CA TRP A 455 16.14 28.16 -2.03
C TRP A 455 15.34 29.07 -2.95
N GLY A 456 16.03 29.78 -3.86
CA GLY A 456 15.37 30.60 -4.86
C GLY A 456 14.58 29.77 -5.90
N GLY A 457 15.01 28.53 -6.15
CA GLY A 457 14.28 27.60 -7.02
C GLY A 457 13.03 26.96 -6.44
N ASP A 458 12.75 27.13 -5.14
CA ASP A 458 11.78 26.33 -4.35
C ASP A 458 12.14 24.81 -4.34
N GLU A 459 13.43 24.52 -4.25
CA GLU A 459 14.01 23.17 -4.41
C GLU A 459 14.85 22.75 -3.19
N LEU A 460 14.51 23.27 -2.00
CA LEU A 460 15.17 22.83 -0.76
C LEU A 460 14.88 21.35 -0.48
N GLY A 461 15.82 20.71 0.20
CA GLY A 461 15.65 19.38 0.75
C GLY A 461 16.34 19.27 2.12
N TYR A 462 16.24 18.10 2.76
CA TYR A 462 16.69 17.81 4.14
C TYR A 462 18.12 18.16 4.54
N ALA A 463 18.98 18.57 3.61
CA ALA A 463 20.35 19.00 3.89
C ALA A 463 20.73 20.07 2.87
N SER A 464 19.98 21.17 2.90
CA SER A 464 20.17 22.32 2.05
C SER A 464 20.39 23.58 2.89
N ASP A 465 21.46 24.28 2.54
CA ASP A 465 21.77 25.61 3.04
C ASP A 465 20.79 26.64 2.48
N LEU A 466 20.69 27.78 3.18
CA LEU A 466 19.93 28.96 2.77
C LEU A 466 20.89 29.97 2.14
N GLU A 467 21.03 29.86 0.82
CA GLU A 467 21.84 30.78 0.02
C GLU A 467 21.12 32.12 -0.13
N MET A 468 21.73 33.21 0.35
CA MET A 468 21.16 34.55 0.22
C MET A 468 22.19 35.69 0.15
N VAL A 469 21.74 36.85 -0.34
CA VAL A 469 22.50 38.10 -0.42
C VAL A 469 21.64 39.26 0.11
N MET A 470 22.26 40.18 0.84
CA MET A 470 21.64 41.43 1.28
C MET A 470 22.09 42.59 0.39
N ILE A 471 21.13 43.34 -0.17
CA ILE A 471 21.37 44.49 -1.03
C ILE A 471 20.67 45.71 -0.44
N TYR A 472 21.37 46.84 -0.28
CA TYR A 472 20.80 48.10 0.21
C TYR A 472 20.86 49.21 -0.84
N GLU A 473 20.00 50.24 -0.73
CA GLU A 473 19.80 51.25 -1.79
C GLU A 473 21.08 52.00 -2.17
N GLY A 474 21.85 52.47 -1.18
CA GLY A 474 23.10 53.18 -1.45
C GLY A 474 23.86 53.62 -0.20
N TYR A 475 25.04 54.21 -0.43
CA TYR A 475 25.90 54.73 0.63
C TYR A 475 25.26 55.94 1.33
N GLY A 476 25.52 56.09 2.62
CA GLY A 476 24.98 57.13 3.47
C GLY A 476 25.27 56.82 4.94
N ASP A 477 24.79 57.69 5.82
CA ASP A 477 25.01 57.61 7.26
C ASP A 477 23.73 57.23 8.01
N VAL A 478 23.90 56.62 9.17
CA VAL A 478 22.82 56.28 10.09
C VAL A 478 22.54 57.48 10.99
N THR A 479 21.26 57.86 11.13
CA THR A 479 20.85 58.89 12.10
C THR A 479 21.19 58.45 13.52
N GLY A 480 21.68 59.33 14.41
CA GLY A 480 21.96 58.97 15.81
C GLY A 480 23.32 59.47 16.34
N GLU A 481 23.60 59.23 17.63
CA GLU A 481 24.82 59.72 18.30
C GLU A 481 26.11 59.01 17.86
N LEU A 482 26.00 57.79 17.33
CA LEU A 482 27.11 57.01 16.80
C LEU A 482 27.14 57.13 15.27
N SER A 483 28.18 57.75 14.72
CA SER A 483 28.39 57.87 13.27
C SER A 483 28.70 56.50 12.65
N LEU A 484 27.65 55.77 12.26
CA LEU A 484 27.73 54.51 11.53
C LEU A 484 27.39 54.76 10.08
N THR A 485 28.11 54.10 9.17
CA THR A 485 27.75 54.07 7.75
C THR A 485 26.65 53.03 7.50
N ASN A 486 25.86 53.23 6.43
CA ASN A 486 24.86 52.24 5.98
C ASN A 486 25.47 50.84 5.83
N GLN A 487 26.69 50.75 5.28
CA GLN A 487 27.42 49.50 5.13
C GLN A 487 27.66 48.80 6.47
N ALA A 488 28.15 49.54 7.48
CA ALA A 488 28.39 48.99 8.81
C ALA A 488 27.07 48.51 9.46
N PHE A 489 25.99 49.28 9.28
CA PHE A 489 24.67 48.93 9.80
C PHE A 489 24.11 47.64 9.17
N PHE A 490 24.11 47.53 7.84
CA PHE A 490 23.56 46.35 7.17
C PHE A 490 24.44 45.11 7.34
N ASN A 491 25.77 45.28 7.43
CA ASN A 491 26.67 44.19 7.84
C ASN A 491 26.34 43.67 9.25
N LEU A 492 26.05 44.56 10.20
CA LEU A 492 25.64 44.17 11.54
C LEU A 492 24.28 43.45 11.52
N LEU A 493 23.32 43.92 10.72
CA LEU A 493 22.00 43.31 10.58
C LEU A 493 22.11 41.86 10.07
N ILE A 494 22.83 41.62 8.96
CA ILE A 494 22.97 40.27 8.41
C ILE A 494 23.73 39.32 9.35
N GLN A 495 24.73 39.83 10.09
CA GLN A 495 25.42 39.07 11.13
C GLN A 495 24.46 38.68 12.28
N LYS A 496 23.61 39.61 12.74
CA LYS A 496 22.60 39.31 13.76
C LYS A 496 21.58 38.29 13.26
N ILE A 497 21.09 38.42 12.01
CA ILE A 497 20.18 37.44 11.40
C ILE A 497 20.81 36.05 11.41
N LYS A 498 22.06 35.93 10.94
CA LYS A 498 22.81 34.66 10.94
C LYS A 498 22.93 34.04 12.33
N LYS A 499 23.12 34.84 13.37
CA LYS A 499 23.23 34.37 14.76
C LYS A 499 21.89 33.94 15.37
N CYS A 500 20.78 34.57 14.97
CA CYS A 500 19.46 34.32 15.57
C CYS A 500 18.75 33.09 14.99
N ILE A 501 19.10 32.66 13.78
CA ILE A 501 18.58 31.40 13.22
C ILE A 501 19.41 30.26 13.79
N ARG A 502 18.84 29.53 14.76
CA ARG A 502 19.53 28.45 15.45
C ARG A 502 19.44 27.17 14.63
N VAL A 503 20.61 26.66 14.27
CA VAL A 503 20.76 25.46 13.47
C VAL A 503 21.08 24.30 14.41
N LYS A 504 20.23 23.28 14.44
CA LYS A 504 20.47 22.05 15.21
C LYS A 504 21.35 21.05 14.45
N ARG A 505 21.54 21.23 13.14
CA ARG A 505 22.19 20.29 12.22
C ARG A 505 22.97 21.01 11.14
N GLN A 506 24.23 20.66 10.95
CA GLN A 506 25.04 21.20 9.86
C GLN A 506 24.36 21.01 8.51
N GLY A 507 24.27 22.07 7.70
CA GLY A 507 23.70 22.01 6.36
C GLY A 507 22.17 22.13 6.25
N ILE A 508 21.43 22.35 7.35
CA ILE A 508 19.97 22.56 7.32
C ILE A 508 19.65 23.92 7.90
N PHE A 509 18.97 24.78 7.14
CA PHE A 509 18.68 26.16 7.56
C PHE A 509 19.94 26.99 7.87
N GLU A 510 21.11 26.49 7.48
CA GLU A 510 22.38 27.19 7.65
C GLU A 510 22.50 28.28 6.61
N ILE A 511 22.76 29.51 7.05
CA ILE A 511 22.84 30.66 6.15
C ILE A 511 24.20 30.64 5.42
N ASP A 512 24.13 30.54 4.09
CA ASP A 512 25.27 30.65 3.19
C ASP A 512 25.24 32.00 2.45
N LEU A 513 26.32 32.77 2.61
CA LEU A 513 26.48 34.10 2.02
C LEU A 513 27.58 34.12 0.94
N ARG A 514 28.07 32.97 0.47
CA ARG A 514 29.22 32.88 -0.44
C ARG A 514 28.92 33.31 -1.88
N LEU A 515 27.64 33.37 -2.27
CA LEU A 515 27.22 33.82 -3.61
C LEU A 515 27.13 35.34 -3.77
N ARG A 516 27.52 36.12 -2.75
CA ARG A 516 27.61 37.58 -2.84
C ARG A 516 28.81 38.03 -3.68
N PRO A 517 28.83 39.27 -4.20
CA PRO A 517 29.99 39.82 -4.90
C PRO A 517 31.29 39.63 -4.10
N ASP A 518 32.36 39.20 -4.79
CA ASP A 518 33.68 38.88 -4.22
C ASP A 518 33.71 37.68 -3.23
N GLY A 519 32.62 36.93 -3.12
CA GLY A 519 32.51 35.73 -2.30
C GLY A 519 32.88 35.99 -0.83
N GLU A 520 33.68 35.12 -0.22
CA GLU A 520 34.11 35.26 1.19
C GLU A 520 34.91 36.54 1.46
N LYS A 521 35.58 37.09 0.45
CA LYS A 521 36.38 38.32 0.55
C LYS A 521 35.55 39.61 0.43
N GLY A 522 34.28 39.49 0.02
CA GLY A 522 33.36 40.60 -0.15
C GLY A 522 32.64 41.04 1.12
N GLU A 523 32.05 42.23 1.07
CA GLU A 523 31.15 42.76 2.11
C GLU A 523 29.95 41.84 2.32
N LEU A 524 29.44 41.72 3.56
CA LEU A 524 28.30 40.84 3.85
C LEU A 524 26.98 41.40 3.30
N ALA A 525 26.85 42.73 3.26
CA ALA A 525 25.79 43.47 2.59
C ALA A 525 26.40 44.43 1.57
N VAL A 526 25.83 44.51 0.37
CA VAL A 526 26.36 45.30 -0.75
C VAL A 526 25.39 46.38 -1.20
N SER A 527 25.89 47.54 -1.64
CA SER A 527 25.04 48.57 -2.22
C SER A 527 24.51 48.15 -3.59
N PHE A 528 23.32 48.61 -3.98
CA PHE A 528 22.70 48.28 -5.27
C PHE A 528 23.60 48.66 -6.45
N ASN A 529 24.25 49.84 -6.39
CA ASN A 529 25.16 50.29 -7.43
C ASN A 529 26.40 49.37 -7.55
N ARG A 530 26.99 48.95 -6.43
CA ARG A 530 28.12 48.01 -6.44
C ARG A 530 27.70 46.65 -6.97
N TRP A 531 26.56 46.13 -6.51
CA TRP A 531 26.01 44.85 -6.96
C TRP A 531 25.78 44.86 -8.47
N ARG A 532 25.10 45.89 -8.99
CA ARG A 532 24.83 46.03 -10.43
C ARG A 532 26.13 46.09 -11.22
N LYS A 533 27.08 46.94 -10.80
CA LYS A 533 28.38 47.12 -11.47
C LYS A 533 29.17 45.80 -11.58
N TYR A 534 29.23 45.04 -10.48
CA TYR A 534 29.96 43.78 -10.41
C TYR A 534 29.48 42.77 -11.47
N TYR A 535 28.17 42.62 -11.62
CA TYR A 535 27.60 41.68 -12.58
C TYR A 535 27.48 42.24 -14.01
N SER A 536 27.38 43.56 -14.21
CA SER A 536 27.25 44.16 -15.55
C SER A 536 28.58 44.42 -16.25
N GLU A 537 29.67 44.73 -15.52
CA GLU A 537 30.97 45.11 -16.10
C GLU A 537 31.95 43.93 -16.22
N LYS A 538 31.44 42.69 -16.35
CA LYS A 538 32.24 41.45 -16.50
C LYS A 538 33.26 41.20 -15.37
N GLN A 539 33.00 41.72 -14.16
CA GLN A 539 33.81 41.41 -12.98
C GLN A 539 33.43 40.04 -12.39
N ALA A 540 32.14 39.69 -12.49
CA ALA A 540 31.62 38.36 -12.14
C ALA A 540 32.02 37.31 -13.17
N ARG A 541 32.36 36.10 -12.71
CA ARG A 541 32.53 34.93 -13.58
C ARG A 541 31.17 34.43 -14.04
N SER A 542 31.13 33.73 -15.17
CA SER A 542 29.86 33.35 -15.79
C SER A 542 29.03 32.36 -14.97
N TYR A 543 29.63 31.54 -14.10
CA TYR A 543 28.86 30.73 -13.14
C TYR A 543 28.21 31.59 -12.03
N GLU A 544 28.82 32.71 -11.66
CA GLU A 544 28.26 33.65 -10.69
C GLU A 544 27.08 34.38 -11.34
N VAL A 545 27.22 34.78 -12.60
CA VAL A 545 26.12 35.31 -13.41
C VAL A 545 25.00 34.26 -13.54
N GLN A 546 25.32 33.02 -13.88
CA GLN A 546 24.35 31.92 -14.00
C GLN A 546 23.57 31.68 -12.70
N SER A 547 24.21 31.82 -11.53
CA SER A 547 23.56 31.66 -10.24
C SER A 547 22.38 32.64 -10.03
N LEU A 548 22.41 33.80 -10.70
CA LEU A 548 21.34 34.79 -10.67
C LEU A 548 20.04 34.30 -11.31
N VAL A 549 20.08 33.27 -12.18
CA VAL A 549 18.85 32.66 -12.73
C VAL A 549 17.93 32.17 -11.60
N LYS A 550 18.52 31.74 -10.48
CA LYS A 550 17.81 31.29 -9.28
C LYS A 550 17.47 32.42 -8.31
N MET A 551 17.84 33.67 -8.58
CA MET A 551 17.64 34.76 -7.62
C MET A 551 16.17 35.17 -7.53
N ASP A 552 15.64 35.29 -6.31
CA ASP A 552 14.29 35.77 -6.01
C ASP A 552 14.27 36.55 -4.69
N SER A 553 13.21 37.32 -4.42
CA SER A 553 13.10 38.13 -3.19
C SER A 553 12.59 37.32 -1.99
N ILE A 554 13.14 37.60 -0.80
CA ILE A 554 12.66 37.08 0.50
C ILE A 554 11.75 38.12 1.14
N CYS A 555 12.33 39.30 1.44
CA CYS A 555 11.69 40.46 2.04
C CYS A 555 12.55 41.73 1.84
N GLY A 556 11.99 42.91 2.13
CA GLY A 556 12.71 44.18 2.09
C GLY A 556 11.85 45.34 2.56
N THR A 557 12.48 46.46 2.91
CA THR A 557 11.80 47.69 3.37
C THR A 557 11.34 48.59 2.21
N SER A 558 11.90 48.40 1.01
CA SER A 558 11.55 49.15 -0.20
C SER A 558 11.15 48.21 -1.33
N LYS A 559 9.87 48.22 -1.70
CA LYS A 559 9.36 47.46 -2.86
C LYS A 559 10.00 47.92 -4.16
N ASN A 560 10.25 49.23 -4.28
CA ASN A 560 10.93 49.84 -5.42
C ASN A 560 12.35 49.29 -5.61
N LEU A 561 13.12 49.13 -4.52
CA LEU A 561 14.45 48.53 -4.59
C LEU A 561 14.40 47.07 -5.09
N ILE A 562 13.44 46.26 -4.62
CA ILE A 562 13.27 44.88 -5.08
C ILE A 562 13.00 44.84 -6.59
N GLU A 563 12.08 45.67 -7.08
CA GLU A 563 11.76 45.77 -8.50
C GLU A 563 12.98 46.20 -9.33
N LYS A 564 13.77 47.18 -8.86
CA LYS A 564 15.03 47.60 -9.49
C LYS A 564 16.07 46.48 -9.54
N ILE A 565 16.21 45.70 -8.47
CA ILE A 565 17.12 44.55 -8.41
C ILE A 565 16.68 43.45 -9.40
N MET A 566 15.38 43.14 -9.45
CA MET A 566 14.84 42.15 -10.39
C MET A 566 15.01 42.58 -11.85
N GLN A 567 14.80 43.86 -12.15
CA GLN A 567 15.02 44.41 -13.48
C GLN A 567 16.50 44.35 -13.86
N ALA A 568 17.40 44.80 -12.98
CA ALA A 568 18.84 44.74 -13.22
C ALA A 568 19.33 43.29 -13.42
N ARG A 569 18.82 42.33 -12.64
CA ARG A 569 19.07 40.89 -12.82
C ARG A 569 18.69 40.44 -14.23
N ASP A 570 17.49 40.82 -14.68
CA ASP A 570 16.99 40.43 -16.01
C ASP A 570 17.80 41.08 -17.14
N ASP A 571 18.20 42.34 -16.99
CA ASP A 571 19.05 43.05 -17.94
C ASP A 571 20.45 42.41 -18.05
N ILE A 572 20.98 41.90 -16.94
CA ILE A 572 22.25 41.17 -16.92
C ILE A 572 22.11 39.81 -17.62
N LEU A 573 21.09 39.01 -17.25
CA LEU A 573 20.96 37.62 -17.69
C LEU A 573 20.44 37.47 -19.12
N TYR A 574 19.51 38.33 -19.54
CA TYR A 574 18.69 38.13 -20.73
C TYR A 574 18.92 39.23 -21.78
N ASN A 575 20.13 39.80 -21.85
CA ASN A 575 20.53 40.79 -22.86
C ASN A 575 20.75 40.19 -24.26
N GLY A 576 20.93 38.88 -24.37
CA GLY A 576 21.18 38.15 -25.62
C GLY A 576 22.64 38.15 -26.09
N GLU A 577 23.56 38.73 -25.31
CA GLU A 577 25.01 38.74 -25.57
C GLU A 577 25.75 37.60 -24.85
N LEU A 578 25.13 37.00 -23.84
CA LEU A 578 25.67 35.87 -23.08
C LEU A 578 25.42 34.55 -23.81
N ASP A 579 26.48 33.86 -24.24
CA ASP A 579 26.43 32.45 -24.62
C ASP A 579 26.96 31.56 -23.48
N PRO A 580 26.07 30.88 -22.73
CA PRO A 580 26.48 30.11 -21.55
C PRO A 580 27.11 28.74 -21.89
N VAL A 581 27.05 28.28 -23.15
CA VAL A 581 27.37 26.90 -23.53
C VAL A 581 28.86 26.54 -23.38
N PRO A 582 29.84 27.34 -23.89
CA PRO A 582 31.25 26.97 -23.81
C PRO A 582 31.76 26.88 -22.36
N GLU A 583 31.32 27.80 -21.50
CA GLU A 583 31.70 27.81 -20.10
C GLU A 583 30.97 26.75 -19.27
N PHE A 584 29.72 26.42 -19.60
CA PHE A 584 29.02 25.27 -19.04
C PHE A 584 29.82 23.98 -19.22
N ILE A 585 30.27 23.69 -20.46
CA ILE A 585 31.04 22.48 -20.76
C ILE A 585 32.32 22.44 -19.93
N LYS A 586 33.04 23.57 -19.83
CA LYS A 586 34.26 23.70 -19.03
C LYS A 586 34.02 23.47 -17.54
N LEU A 587 32.99 24.10 -16.96
CA LEU A 587 32.64 23.97 -15.55
C LEU A 587 32.17 22.56 -15.20
N ARG A 588 31.36 21.94 -16.07
CA ARG A 588 30.91 20.56 -15.86
C ARG A 588 32.07 19.56 -15.92
N LYS A 589 33.04 19.78 -16.81
CA LYS A 589 34.27 18.97 -16.84
C LYS A 589 35.03 19.07 -15.51
N GLN A 590 35.27 20.29 -15.02
CA GLN A 590 35.95 20.51 -13.74
C GLN A 590 35.20 19.91 -12.54
N GLN A 591 33.88 20.04 -12.48
CA GLN A 591 33.06 19.45 -11.42
C GLN A 591 33.07 17.92 -11.47
N LYS A 592 33.02 17.31 -12.66
CA LYS A 592 33.11 15.85 -12.81
C LYS A 592 34.49 15.35 -12.33
N GLU A 593 35.57 16.01 -12.71
CA GLU A 593 36.94 15.62 -12.31
C GLU A 593 37.22 15.80 -10.80
N SER A 594 36.61 16.80 -10.15
CA SER A 594 36.87 17.11 -8.73
C SER A 594 35.89 16.46 -7.74
N LEU A 595 34.64 16.22 -8.13
CA LEU A 595 33.57 15.77 -7.22
C LEU A 595 33.09 14.33 -7.49
N VAL A 596 33.62 13.65 -8.52
CA VAL A 596 33.28 12.26 -8.83
C VAL A 596 34.53 11.39 -8.75
N HIS A 597 34.53 10.42 -7.83
CA HIS A 597 35.63 9.46 -7.74
C HIS A 597 35.69 8.58 -9.01
N PRO A 598 36.91 8.22 -9.48
CA PRO A 598 37.06 7.32 -10.62
C PRO A 598 36.30 6.01 -10.40
N ARG A 599 35.57 5.54 -11.43
CA ARG A 599 34.77 4.29 -11.44
C ARG A 599 33.55 4.26 -10.50
N LYS A 600 33.19 5.37 -9.84
CA LYS A 600 31.97 5.46 -9.02
C LYS A 600 30.93 6.39 -9.65
N LYS A 601 29.64 6.04 -9.52
CA LYS A 601 28.52 6.81 -10.08
C LYS A 601 27.97 7.78 -9.03
N ASN A 602 27.92 9.07 -9.32
CA ASN A 602 27.35 10.10 -8.44
C ASN A 602 26.07 10.67 -9.07
N VAL A 603 24.95 10.53 -8.38
CA VAL A 603 23.61 10.87 -8.93
C VAL A 603 23.40 12.37 -9.17
N LYS A 604 24.26 13.22 -8.60
CA LYS A 604 24.22 14.66 -8.76
C LYS A 604 25.19 15.16 -9.82
N PHE A 605 26.43 14.68 -9.78
CA PHE A 605 27.54 15.28 -10.55
C PHE A 605 28.01 14.46 -11.74
N SER A 606 27.77 13.14 -11.80
CA SER A 606 28.12 12.31 -12.96
C SER A 606 27.33 12.71 -14.21
N SER A 607 27.71 12.19 -15.38
CA SER A 607 26.96 12.39 -16.62
C SER A 607 25.52 11.91 -16.46
N GLY A 608 24.55 12.73 -16.86
CA GLY A 608 23.13 12.44 -16.68
C GLY A 608 22.60 12.69 -15.27
N GLY A 609 23.44 13.22 -14.37
CA GLY A 609 23.06 13.54 -13.00
C GLY A 609 22.19 14.80 -12.90
N LEU A 610 21.71 15.09 -11.69
CA LEU A 610 20.79 16.21 -11.44
C LEU A 610 21.30 17.57 -11.94
N VAL A 611 22.61 17.83 -11.80
CA VAL A 611 23.22 19.11 -12.21
C VAL A 611 23.15 19.30 -13.73
N ASP A 612 23.21 18.21 -14.51
CA ASP A 612 23.10 18.29 -15.98
C ASP A 612 21.71 18.81 -16.38
N ILE A 613 20.64 18.38 -15.70
CA ILE A 613 19.27 18.90 -15.93
C ILE A 613 19.19 20.38 -15.55
N GLU A 614 19.63 20.73 -14.32
CA GLU A 614 19.50 22.10 -13.80
C GLU A 614 20.22 23.11 -14.70
N TYR A 615 21.43 22.78 -15.12
CA TYR A 615 22.23 23.67 -15.97
C TYR A 615 21.70 23.70 -17.40
N ALA A 616 21.24 22.57 -17.97
CA ALA A 616 20.64 22.54 -19.30
C ALA A 616 19.43 23.50 -19.39
N ILE A 617 18.55 23.46 -18.39
CA ILE A 617 17.41 24.36 -18.33
C ILE A 617 17.85 25.81 -18.14
N GLN A 618 18.79 26.10 -17.23
CA GLN A 618 19.30 27.46 -17.04
C GLN A 618 19.95 28.05 -18.30
N MET A 619 20.67 27.25 -19.08
CA MET A 619 21.22 27.69 -20.36
C MET A 619 20.12 28.07 -21.35
N LEU A 620 19.07 27.26 -21.46
CA LEU A 620 17.92 27.57 -22.31
C LEU A 620 17.18 28.82 -21.81
N GLN A 621 17.09 29.03 -20.50
CA GLN A 621 16.53 30.25 -19.93
C GLN A 621 17.35 31.49 -20.32
N ILE A 622 18.68 31.45 -20.19
CA ILE A 622 19.57 32.56 -20.57
C ILE A 622 19.45 32.84 -22.07
N LYS A 623 19.54 31.79 -22.89
CA LYS A 623 19.53 31.88 -24.36
C LYS A 623 18.22 32.44 -24.93
N HIS A 624 17.08 32.08 -24.33
CA HIS A 624 15.76 32.43 -24.88
C HIS A 624 14.99 33.45 -24.03
N GLY A 625 15.43 33.73 -22.81
CA GLY A 625 14.73 34.60 -21.86
C GLY A 625 14.63 36.07 -22.28
N LYS A 626 15.48 36.52 -23.23
CA LYS A 626 15.35 37.85 -23.85
C LYS A 626 14.00 38.02 -24.53
N HIS A 627 13.66 37.05 -25.39
CA HIS A 627 12.48 37.07 -26.24
C HIS A 627 11.27 36.39 -25.59
N LEU A 628 11.50 35.57 -24.55
CA LEU A 628 10.44 34.86 -23.85
C LEU A 628 10.49 35.15 -22.33
N PRO A 629 9.84 36.24 -21.86
CA PRO A 629 9.80 36.62 -20.45
C PRO A 629 9.27 35.52 -19.51
N ALA A 630 8.43 34.61 -20.02
CA ALA A 630 7.94 33.47 -19.25
C ALA A 630 9.08 32.56 -18.72
N LEU A 631 10.24 32.54 -19.37
CA LEU A 631 11.41 31.78 -18.92
C LEU A 631 12.16 32.42 -17.74
N ARG A 632 11.88 33.68 -17.39
CA ARG A 632 12.57 34.42 -16.32
C ARG A 632 12.07 34.05 -14.92
N THR A 633 11.98 32.74 -14.67
CA THR A 633 11.54 32.17 -13.40
C THR A 633 12.66 31.37 -12.75
N PRO A 634 12.87 31.46 -11.43
CA PRO A 634 13.93 30.70 -10.76
C PRO A 634 13.60 29.20 -10.63
N ARG A 635 12.35 28.80 -10.88
CA ARG A 635 11.84 27.42 -10.67
C ARG A 635 12.14 26.55 -11.89
N THR A 636 12.98 25.51 -11.75
CA THR A 636 13.44 24.68 -12.89
C THR A 636 12.28 24.05 -13.66
N LEU A 637 11.34 23.41 -12.94
CA LEU A 637 10.22 22.71 -13.57
C LEU A 637 9.23 23.67 -14.25
N LYS A 638 9.05 24.88 -13.69
CA LYS A 638 8.23 25.92 -14.33
C LYS A 638 8.90 26.43 -15.62
N ALA A 639 10.22 26.63 -15.60
CA ALA A 639 10.99 26.98 -16.78
C ALA A 639 10.92 25.88 -17.85
N MET A 640 11.07 24.62 -17.47
CA MET A 640 10.95 23.46 -18.36
C MET A 640 9.55 23.39 -19.01
N GLY A 641 8.48 23.59 -18.24
CA GLY A 641 7.12 23.66 -18.79
C GLY A 641 6.90 24.85 -19.74
N ASN A 642 7.57 25.99 -19.49
CA ASN A 642 7.56 27.13 -20.40
C ASN A 642 8.35 26.86 -21.69
N LEU A 643 9.47 26.14 -21.63
CA LEU A 643 10.23 25.71 -22.81
C LEU A 643 9.40 24.77 -23.69
N LEU A 644 8.67 23.83 -23.07
CA LEU A 644 7.75 22.93 -23.78
C LEU A 644 6.63 23.71 -24.49
N ARG A 645 5.96 24.63 -23.78
CA ARG A 645 4.85 25.43 -24.33
C ARG A 645 5.26 26.25 -25.56
N ASN A 646 6.53 26.62 -25.67
CA ASN A 646 7.06 27.44 -26.75
C ASN A 646 7.91 26.63 -27.76
N GLY A 647 7.90 25.29 -27.67
CA GLY A 647 8.53 24.41 -28.66
C GLY A 647 10.06 24.34 -28.61
N TYR A 648 10.71 24.80 -27.53
CA TYR A 648 12.17 24.74 -27.38
C TYR A 648 12.68 23.37 -26.92
N ILE A 649 11.80 22.54 -26.33
CA ILE A 649 12.04 21.14 -26.02
C ILE A 649 10.84 20.31 -26.51
N SER A 650 11.08 19.07 -26.91
CA SER A 650 10.00 18.18 -27.34
C SER A 650 9.17 17.69 -26.13
N PRO A 651 7.91 17.25 -26.33
CA PRO A 651 7.14 16.62 -25.27
C PRO A 651 7.83 15.40 -24.64
N ALA A 652 8.51 14.59 -25.45
CA ALA A 652 9.27 13.44 -24.97
C ALA A 652 10.45 13.88 -24.09
N ASP A 653 11.22 14.88 -24.51
CA ASP A 653 12.32 15.44 -23.71
C ASP A 653 11.80 16.03 -22.39
N TYR A 654 10.66 16.72 -22.40
CA TYR A 654 10.02 17.23 -21.18
C TYR A 654 9.66 16.10 -20.21
N GLU A 655 9.03 15.02 -20.70
CA GLU A 655 8.66 13.88 -19.87
C GLU A 655 9.90 13.19 -19.29
N TYR A 656 10.91 12.88 -20.12
CA TYR A 656 12.14 12.25 -19.68
C TYR A 656 12.87 13.10 -18.64
N LEU A 657 13.04 14.41 -18.88
CA LEU A 657 13.73 15.31 -17.97
C LEU A 657 12.95 15.55 -16.68
N SER A 658 11.62 15.69 -16.73
CA SER A 658 10.77 15.87 -15.55
C SER A 658 10.78 14.62 -14.66
N ASN A 659 10.69 13.44 -15.27
CA ASN A 659 10.76 12.16 -14.57
C ASN A 659 12.15 11.91 -13.98
N ALA A 660 13.22 12.15 -14.76
CA ALA A 660 14.60 12.05 -14.27
C ALA A 660 14.89 13.04 -13.14
N TYR A 661 14.44 14.29 -13.24
CA TYR A 661 14.59 15.30 -12.18
C TYR A 661 13.94 14.82 -10.88
N SER A 662 12.70 14.34 -10.96
CA SER A 662 11.95 13.85 -9.80
C SER A 662 12.57 12.58 -9.20
N PHE A 663 13.03 11.65 -10.05
CA PHE A 663 13.72 10.43 -9.64
C PHE A 663 15.05 10.74 -8.93
N LEU A 664 15.93 11.53 -9.55
CA LEU A 664 17.25 11.86 -9.00
C LEU A 664 17.14 12.65 -7.70
N ARG A 665 16.15 13.54 -7.57
CA ARG A 665 15.88 14.23 -6.30
C ARG A 665 15.46 13.27 -5.20
N ARG A 666 14.54 12.33 -5.48
CA ARG A 666 14.14 11.29 -4.52
C ARG A 666 15.33 10.42 -4.11
N MET A 667 16.15 10.03 -5.07
CA MET A 667 17.33 9.20 -4.84
C MET A 667 18.39 9.91 -3.99
N ILE A 668 18.69 11.19 -4.26
CA ILE A 668 19.60 12.01 -3.44
C ILE A 668 19.12 12.05 -1.98
N ASN A 669 17.83 12.22 -1.76
CA ASN A 669 17.28 12.19 -0.40
C ASN A 669 17.39 10.81 0.22
N ALA A 670 17.07 9.74 -0.52
CA ALA A 670 17.18 8.38 -0.03
C ALA A 670 18.63 8.04 0.39
N LEU A 671 19.62 8.39 -0.43
CA LEU A 671 21.04 8.22 -0.14
C LEU A 671 21.49 8.97 1.12
N ARG A 672 21.07 10.24 1.27
CA ARG A 672 21.37 11.05 2.46
C ARG A 672 20.84 10.43 3.75
N MET A 673 19.69 9.78 3.67
CA MET A 673 19.05 9.14 4.82
C MET A 673 19.64 7.77 5.14
N VAL A 674 20.02 7.00 4.13
CA VAL A 674 20.71 5.71 4.31
C VAL A 674 22.09 5.93 4.94
N ARG A 675 22.85 6.93 4.47
CA ARG A 675 24.24 7.15 4.91
C ARG A 675 24.42 8.12 6.08
N GLY A 676 23.39 8.88 6.44
CA GLY A 676 23.48 9.91 7.48
C GLY A 676 24.46 11.06 7.16
N ASN A 677 24.93 11.17 5.91
CA ASN A 677 25.86 12.20 5.47
C ASN A 677 25.27 12.98 4.28
N ALA A 678 25.26 14.32 4.40
CA ALA A 678 24.71 15.22 3.39
C ALA A 678 25.53 15.31 2.08
N LYS A 679 26.81 14.90 2.13
CA LYS A 679 27.81 15.17 1.07
C LYS A 679 28.05 13.99 0.14
N ASP A 680 27.93 12.75 0.63
CA ASP A 680 28.18 11.56 -0.18
C ASP A 680 26.92 11.13 -0.94
N LEU A 681 26.95 11.31 -2.26
CA LEU A 681 25.86 10.99 -3.19
C LEU A 681 26.28 9.93 -4.21
N VAL A 682 27.27 9.11 -3.85
CA VAL A 682 27.76 8.01 -4.68
C VAL A 682 26.80 6.82 -4.57
N VAL A 683 26.42 6.21 -5.69
CA VAL A 683 25.63 4.97 -5.69
C VAL A 683 26.47 3.85 -5.05
N PRO A 684 25.95 3.13 -4.03
CA PRO A 684 26.64 1.99 -3.42
C PRO A 684 26.89 0.85 -4.42
N ASP A 685 27.69 -0.13 -4.04
CA ASP A 685 27.88 -1.34 -4.84
C ASP A 685 26.60 -2.19 -4.83
N LEU A 686 26.22 -2.76 -5.98
CA LEU A 686 24.95 -3.49 -6.17
C LEU A 686 24.72 -4.61 -5.14
N GLN A 687 25.80 -5.30 -4.75
CA GLN A 687 25.78 -6.43 -3.81
C GLN A 687 25.86 -6.00 -2.33
N SER A 688 25.92 -4.70 -2.05
CA SER A 688 25.98 -4.19 -0.68
C SER A 688 24.59 -4.10 -0.04
N ASP A 689 24.55 -4.28 1.29
CA ASP A 689 23.34 -4.05 2.09
C ASP A 689 22.84 -2.60 1.93
N GLU A 690 23.74 -1.63 1.76
CA GLU A 690 23.40 -0.23 1.49
C GLU A 690 22.53 -0.07 0.25
N PHE A 691 22.82 -0.81 -0.83
CA PHE A 691 22.04 -0.76 -2.06
C PHE A 691 20.66 -1.40 -1.86
N LEU A 692 20.59 -2.53 -1.15
CA LEU A 692 19.32 -3.16 -0.79
C LEU A 692 18.42 -2.21 0.00
N PHE A 693 18.98 -1.50 1.00
CA PHE A 693 18.24 -0.50 1.77
C PHE A 693 17.79 0.68 0.91
N LEU A 694 18.66 1.13 -0.01
CA LEU A 694 18.31 2.17 -0.97
C LEU A 694 17.14 1.72 -1.87
N ALA A 695 17.15 0.49 -2.40
CA ALA A 695 16.08 -0.06 -3.22
C ALA A 695 14.74 -0.12 -2.46
N ARG A 696 14.74 -0.63 -1.23
CA ARG A 696 13.54 -0.67 -0.38
C ARG A 696 13.01 0.73 -0.06
N ARG A 697 13.91 1.68 0.22
CA ARG A 697 13.56 3.07 0.50
C ARG A 697 12.98 3.78 -0.72
N MET A 698 13.51 3.46 -1.89
CA MET A 698 12.99 3.90 -3.19
C MET A 698 11.71 3.14 -3.60
N LYS A 699 11.25 2.18 -2.75
CA LYS A 699 10.02 1.38 -2.88
C LYS A 699 10.03 0.38 -4.06
N TYR A 700 11.22 -0.07 -4.46
CA TYR A 700 11.36 -1.11 -5.45
C TYR A 700 11.01 -2.48 -4.86
N LYS A 701 10.50 -3.36 -5.72
CA LYS A 701 10.19 -4.76 -5.41
C LYS A 701 10.93 -5.64 -6.41
N SER A 702 11.16 -6.89 -6.02
CA SER A 702 11.71 -7.88 -6.96
C SER A 702 10.68 -8.16 -8.05
N GLU A 703 11.13 -8.18 -9.29
CA GLU A 703 10.33 -8.51 -10.46
C GLU A 703 10.74 -9.89 -10.98
N LYS A 704 9.97 -10.50 -11.87
CA LYS A 704 10.23 -11.88 -12.31
C LYS A 704 11.65 -12.02 -12.89
N GLY A 705 12.51 -12.72 -12.15
CA GLY A 705 13.90 -12.99 -12.53
C GLY A 705 14.90 -11.87 -12.21
N LEU A 706 14.46 -10.79 -11.56
CA LEU A 706 15.34 -9.68 -11.13
C LEU A 706 15.14 -9.36 -9.65
N LEU A 707 16.25 -9.20 -8.93
CA LEU A 707 16.26 -8.68 -7.57
C LEU A 707 15.88 -7.20 -7.58
N MET A 708 15.26 -6.71 -6.50
CA MET A 708 14.88 -5.29 -6.38
C MET A 708 16.04 -4.31 -6.61
N GLN A 709 17.27 -4.71 -6.24
CA GLN A 709 18.48 -3.92 -6.48
C GLN A 709 18.76 -3.77 -7.99
N GLU A 710 18.58 -4.84 -8.77
CA GLU A 710 18.81 -4.83 -10.22
C GLU A 710 17.77 -3.98 -10.95
N VAL A 711 16.52 -3.96 -10.46
CA VAL A 711 15.47 -3.09 -11.00
C VAL A 711 15.80 -1.61 -10.76
N LEU A 712 16.22 -1.25 -9.54
CA LEU A 712 16.64 0.12 -9.24
C LEU A 712 17.87 0.53 -10.06
N GLU A 713 18.86 -0.35 -10.23
CA GLU A 713 20.06 -0.08 -11.02
C GLU A 713 19.72 0.29 -12.47
N LYS A 714 18.83 -0.49 -13.10
CA LYS A 714 18.34 -0.21 -14.46
C LYS A 714 17.63 1.14 -14.56
N ASP A 715 16.82 1.51 -13.57
CA ASP A 715 16.14 2.82 -13.58
C ASP A 715 17.13 3.98 -13.40
N ILE A 716 18.19 3.80 -12.60
CA ILE A 716 19.28 4.78 -12.49
C ILE A 716 19.97 4.96 -13.84
N GLU A 717 20.30 3.86 -14.52
CA GLU A 717 20.91 3.90 -15.86
C GLU A 717 20.00 4.56 -16.89
N TYR A 718 18.72 4.19 -16.91
CA TYR A 718 17.73 4.76 -17.81
C TYR A 718 17.61 6.27 -17.62
N HIS A 719 17.32 6.74 -16.40
CA HIS A 719 17.11 8.17 -16.15
C HIS A 719 18.37 9.00 -16.42
N MET A 720 19.55 8.54 -15.99
CA MET A 720 20.79 9.26 -16.26
C MET A 720 21.16 9.21 -17.76
N GLY A 721 20.87 8.10 -18.45
CA GLY A 721 21.05 7.98 -19.90
C GLY A 721 20.24 9.01 -20.67
N GLN A 722 18.92 9.11 -20.39
CA GLN A 722 18.03 10.08 -21.06
C GLN A 722 18.50 11.53 -20.90
N VAL A 723 18.97 11.91 -19.70
CA VAL A 723 19.50 13.25 -19.44
C VAL A 723 20.78 13.48 -20.24
N SER A 724 21.68 12.50 -20.28
CA SER A 724 22.94 12.58 -21.02
C SER A 724 22.67 12.74 -22.52
N ASP A 725 21.75 11.96 -23.07
CA ASP A 725 21.34 12.01 -24.48
C ASP A 725 20.76 13.38 -24.84
N PHE A 726 19.87 13.92 -24.01
CA PHE A 726 19.30 15.25 -24.20
C PHE A 726 20.38 16.34 -24.25
N VAL A 727 21.31 16.33 -23.30
CA VAL A 727 22.41 17.31 -23.23
C VAL A 727 23.29 17.21 -24.47
N GLN A 728 23.62 16.00 -24.90
CA GLN A 728 24.46 15.77 -26.08
C GLN A 728 23.78 16.25 -27.37
N LYS A 729 22.52 15.86 -27.58
CA LYS A 729 21.69 16.28 -28.73
C LYS A 729 21.50 17.81 -28.80
N THR A 730 21.34 18.46 -27.64
CA THR A 730 20.97 19.88 -27.60
C THR A 730 22.18 20.81 -27.68
N PHE A 731 23.32 20.40 -27.12
CA PHE A 731 24.46 21.30 -26.91
C PHE A 731 25.79 20.82 -27.53
N VAL A 732 25.93 19.56 -27.95
CA VAL A 732 27.22 18.99 -28.37
C VAL A 732 27.28 18.69 -29.88
N ASP A 733 26.16 18.37 -30.57
CA ASP A 733 26.21 18.06 -32.00
C ASP A 733 24.96 18.43 -32.82
N LYS A 734 25.15 19.16 -33.94
CA LYS A 734 24.11 19.51 -34.93
C LYS A 734 24.28 18.78 -36.27
N SER A 735 25.24 17.86 -36.38
CA SER A 735 25.70 17.34 -37.68
C SER A 735 25.23 15.92 -38.04
N THR A 736 24.44 15.25 -37.22
CA THR A 736 23.98 13.88 -37.51
C THR A 736 22.49 13.70 -37.27
N ASN A 737 21.69 14.18 -38.22
CA ASN A 737 20.30 13.75 -38.33
C ASN A 737 20.23 12.57 -39.32
N ASN A 738 20.11 11.35 -38.78
CA ASN A 738 19.13 10.34 -39.20
C ASN A 738 19.59 8.91 -38.84
N LYS A 739 19.22 8.50 -37.63
CA LYS A 739 18.34 7.33 -37.40
C LYS A 739 17.54 7.66 -36.16
N SER A 740 16.50 8.48 -36.33
CA SER A 740 15.52 8.67 -35.28
C SER A 740 14.87 7.32 -34.99
N VAL A 741 14.92 6.89 -33.74
CA VAL A 741 13.96 5.90 -33.23
C VAL A 741 12.59 6.48 -33.54
N LEU A 742 11.84 5.80 -34.41
CA LEU A 742 10.50 6.22 -34.79
C LEU A 742 9.57 6.02 -33.59
N THR A 743 8.98 7.11 -33.13
CA THR A 743 8.16 7.18 -31.91
C THR A 743 6.69 7.40 -32.27
N VAL A 744 5.80 7.10 -31.31
CA VAL A 744 4.36 7.40 -31.43
C VAL A 744 4.10 8.89 -31.69
N SER A 745 4.96 9.80 -31.20
CA SER A 745 4.91 11.23 -31.50
C SER A 745 5.07 11.55 -32.98
N ASP A 746 5.91 10.81 -33.71
CA ASP A 746 6.20 11.08 -35.11
C ASP A 746 4.96 10.86 -35.98
N ILE A 747 4.13 9.86 -35.65
CA ILE A 747 2.88 9.60 -36.36
C ILE A 747 1.79 10.65 -36.02
N ILE A 748 1.80 11.18 -34.79
CA ILE A 748 0.77 12.13 -34.30
C ILE A 748 1.01 13.55 -34.80
N PHE A 749 2.27 14.00 -34.82
CA PHE A 749 2.63 15.36 -35.23
C PHE A 749 2.95 15.48 -36.72
N SER A 750 3.00 14.37 -37.48
CA SER A 750 3.14 14.42 -38.93
C SER A 750 2.03 15.27 -39.57
N LYS A 751 2.43 16.22 -40.41
CA LYS A 751 1.52 17.03 -41.24
C LYS A 751 1.06 16.29 -42.51
N GLU A 752 1.76 15.22 -42.89
CA GLU A 752 1.48 14.38 -44.06
C GLU A 752 0.79 13.06 -43.66
N GLU A 753 0.11 12.41 -44.61
CA GLU A 753 -0.44 11.07 -44.41
C GLU A 753 0.69 10.07 -44.20
N VAL A 754 0.64 9.34 -43.09
CA VAL A 754 1.65 8.34 -42.73
C VAL A 754 1.26 7.00 -43.35
N SER A 755 2.23 6.27 -43.93
CA SER A 755 1.96 4.96 -44.54
C SER A 755 1.53 3.91 -43.52
N SER A 756 0.69 2.97 -43.95
CA SER A 756 0.20 1.86 -43.10
C SER A 756 1.34 1.00 -42.55
N ASP A 757 2.41 0.81 -43.33
CA ASP A 757 3.55 0.00 -42.93
C ASP A 757 4.32 0.64 -41.76
N LEU A 758 4.47 1.97 -41.76
CA LEU A 758 5.13 2.70 -40.68
C LEU A 758 4.29 2.68 -39.39
N VAL A 759 2.97 2.84 -39.51
CA VAL A 759 2.04 2.72 -38.39
C VAL A 759 2.11 1.32 -37.76
N ASN A 760 2.11 0.28 -38.60
CA ASN A 760 2.23 -1.11 -38.14
C ASN A 760 3.55 -1.35 -37.41
N GLN A 761 4.67 -0.82 -37.91
CA GLN A 761 5.97 -0.95 -37.26
C GLN A 761 6.00 -0.32 -35.86
N ILE A 762 5.42 0.87 -35.70
CA ILE A 762 5.47 1.63 -34.44
C ILE A 762 4.46 1.08 -33.41
N LEU A 763 3.30 0.61 -33.86
CA LEU A 763 2.24 0.14 -32.97
C LEU A 763 2.29 -1.37 -32.69
N ALA A 764 3.11 -2.14 -33.41
CA ALA A 764 3.25 -3.59 -33.25
C ALA A 764 3.57 -4.00 -31.81
N SER A 765 4.29 -3.18 -31.04
CA SER A 765 4.66 -3.48 -29.65
C SER A 765 3.48 -3.46 -28.68
N TYR A 766 2.33 -2.87 -29.05
CA TYR A 766 1.18 -2.69 -28.15
C TYR A 766 0.05 -3.71 -28.35
N LYS A 767 0.31 -4.80 -29.10
CA LYS A 767 -0.61 -5.94 -29.29
C LYS A 767 -2.00 -5.58 -29.86
N PHE A 768 -2.09 -4.54 -30.67
CA PHE A 768 -3.32 -4.21 -31.40
C PHE A 768 -3.59 -5.21 -32.53
N ASP A 769 -4.85 -5.60 -32.69
CA ASP A 769 -5.29 -6.42 -33.82
C ASP A 769 -5.36 -5.58 -35.11
N ASN A 770 -5.72 -4.29 -35.00
CA ASN A 770 -5.85 -3.37 -36.13
C ASN A 770 -5.18 -2.00 -35.86
N SER A 771 -3.85 -1.97 -35.96
CA SER A 771 -3.02 -0.78 -35.78
C SER A 771 -3.42 0.41 -36.65
N TRP A 772 -3.99 0.18 -37.84
CA TRP A 772 -4.42 1.26 -38.74
C TRP A 772 -5.68 1.98 -38.24
N GLU A 773 -6.69 1.24 -37.81
CA GLU A 773 -7.90 1.85 -37.23
C GLU A 773 -7.61 2.51 -35.88
N VAL A 774 -6.71 1.92 -35.09
CA VAL A 774 -6.15 2.53 -33.88
C VAL A 774 -5.49 3.88 -34.20
N TYR A 775 -4.67 3.96 -35.25
CA TYR A 775 -4.07 5.21 -35.68
C TYR A 775 -5.09 6.28 -36.07
N LYS A 776 -6.11 5.92 -36.85
CA LYS A 776 -7.20 6.83 -37.21
C LYS A 776 -7.91 7.39 -35.98
N SER A 777 -8.13 6.53 -34.98
CA SER A 777 -8.76 6.89 -33.72
C SER A 777 -7.92 7.87 -32.91
N ILE A 778 -6.60 7.62 -32.82
CA ILE A 778 -5.62 8.55 -32.23
C ILE A 778 -5.65 9.91 -32.94
N ARG A 779 -5.68 9.92 -34.28
CA ARG A 779 -5.75 11.16 -35.07
C ARG A 779 -7.06 11.93 -34.85
N LYS A 780 -8.19 11.23 -34.69
CA LYS A 780 -9.46 11.88 -34.34
C LYS A 780 -9.38 12.52 -32.96
N MET A 781 -8.96 11.78 -31.94
CA MET A 781 -8.76 12.32 -30.59
C MET A 781 -7.86 13.56 -30.62
N TYR A 782 -6.73 13.50 -31.33
CA TYR A 782 -5.81 14.62 -31.48
C TYR A 782 -6.46 15.89 -32.06
N LYS A 783 -7.46 15.75 -32.95
CA LYS A 783 -8.19 16.90 -33.52
C LYS A 783 -9.10 17.60 -32.51
N PHE A 784 -9.65 16.87 -31.54
CA PHE A 784 -10.61 17.40 -30.57
C PHE A 784 -9.95 18.00 -29.32
N VAL A 785 -8.64 17.84 -29.14
CA VAL A 785 -7.94 18.32 -27.94
C VAL A 785 -7.30 19.68 -28.15
N GLU A 786 -7.69 20.66 -27.34
CA GLU A 786 -7.10 22.02 -27.32
C GLU A 786 -5.62 22.01 -26.88
N HIS A 787 -5.27 21.13 -25.93
CA HIS A 787 -3.91 21.02 -25.37
C HIS A 787 -3.13 19.80 -25.89
N LYS A 788 -2.62 19.90 -27.12
CA LYS A 788 -1.90 18.83 -27.84
C LYS A 788 -0.78 18.13 -27.07
N ASN A 789 -0.07 18.83 -26.18
CA ASN A 789 1.03 18.26 -25.39
C ASN A 789 0.54 17.37 -24.22
N HIS A 790 -0.59 17.73 -23.59
CA HIS A 790 -1.20 16.90 -22.54
C HIS A 790 -1.79 15.63 -23.14
N PHE A 791 -2.39 15.74 -24.33
CA PHE A 791 -2.90 14.58 -25.05
C PHE A 791 -1.83 13.53 -25.35
N LEU A 792 -0.65 13.96 -25.81
CA LEU A 792 0.43 13.01 -26.11
C LEU A 792 0.89 12.26 -24.85
N ALA A 793 1.13 12.97 -23.75
CA ALA A 793 1.55 12.35 -22.49
C ALA A 793 0.51 11.34 -21.99
N LEU A 794 -0.78 11.71 -22.05
CA LEU A 794 -1.86 10.83 -21.66
C LEU A 794 -1.99 9.62 -22.58
N LEU A 795 -1.86 9.82 -23.89
CA LEU A 795 -1.90 8.74 -24.86
C LEU A 795 -0.76 7.76 -24.66
N LEU A 796 0.47 8.22 -24.38
CA LEU A 796 1.60 7.32 -24.09
C LEU A 796 1.36 6.52 -22.80
N MET A 797 0.79 7.15 -21.77
CA MET A 797 0.38 6.44 -20.55
C MET A 797 -0.70 5.39 -20.84
N ILE A 798 -1.72 5.72 -21.64
CA ILE A 798 -2.76 4.78 -22.08
C ILE A 798 -2.12 3.62 -22.83
N LEU A 799 -1.31 3.89 -23.85
CA LEU A 799 -0.67 2.87 -24.68
C LEU A 799 0.24 1.94 -23.88
N ARG A 800 0.94 2.45 -22.86
CA ARG A 800 1.76 1.62 -21.97
C ARG A 800 0.93 0.67 -21.10
N GLN A 801 -0.26 1.09 -20.67
CA GLN A 801 -1.10 0.31 -19.75
C GLN A 801 -2.11 -0.59 -20.49
N ILE A 802 -2.46 -0.27 -21.73
CA ILE A 802 -3.48 -0.99 -22.51
C ILE A 802 -3.04 -2.40 -22.92
N GLU A 803 -1.73 -2.68 -22.93
CA GLU A 803 -1.14 -3.96 -23.35
C GLU A 803 -1.69 -5.15 -22.53
N ASP A 804 -1.88 -4.94 -21.22
CA ASP A 804 -2.37 -5.95 -20.30
C ASP A 804 -3.90 -6.08 -20.29
N SER A 805 -4.60 -5.17 -20.96
CA SER A 805 -6.05 -5.20 -21.03
C SER A 805 -6.55 -6.43 -21.79
N PRO A 806 -7.79 -6.90 -21.51
CA PRO A 806 -8.40 -7.99 -22.26
C PRO A 806 -8.56 -7.67 -23.75
N ASP A 807 -8.83 -6.42 -24.12
CA ASP A 807 -9.14 -6.00 -25.50
C ASP A 807 -8.57 -4.60 -25.80
N PRO A 808 -7.29 -4.51 -26.23
CA PRO A 808 -6.60 -3.23 -26.37
C PRO A 808 -7.23 -2.28 -27.40
N ASP A 809 -7.59 -2.80 -28.58
CA ASP A 809 -8.23 -2.03 -29.65
C ASP A 809 -9.51 -1.36 -29.14
N LYS A 810 -10.36 -2.15 -28.49
CA LYS A 810 -11.62 -1.68 -27.93
C LYS A 810 -11.44 -0.61 -26.87
N VAL A 811 -10.50 -0.80 -25.93
CA VAL A 811 -10.22 0.19 -24.88
C VAL A 811 -9.87 1.54 -25.50
N LEU A 812 -9.06 1.54 -26.55
CA LEU A 812 -8.65 2.78 -27.22
C LEU A 812 -9.83 3.45 -27.95
N PHE A 813 -10.68 2.69 -28.63
CA PHE A 813 -11.88 3.23 -29.27
C PHE A 813 -12.87 3.82 -28.24
N LEU A 814 -12.95 3.24 -27.03
CA LEU A 814 -13.74 3.80 -25.94
C LEU A 814 -13.14 5.10 -25.39
N PHE A 815 -11.81 5.21 -25.33
CA PHE A 815 -11.15 6.49 -25.07
C PHE A 815 -11.49 7.53 -26.14
N GLU A 816 -11.46 7.18 -27.43
CA GLU A 816 -11.88 8.11 -28.50
C GLU A 816 -13.27 8.67 -28.25
N ARG A 817 -14.23 7.80 -27.93
CA ARG A 817 -15.61 8.21 -27.62
C ARG A 817 -15.68 9.09 -26.37
N LEU A 818 -14.91 8.77 -25.33
CA LEU A 818 -14.88 9.55 -24.10
C LEU A 818 -14.33 10.96 -24.34
N PHE A 819 -13.19 11.09 -25.04
CA PHE A 819 -12.59 12.38 -25.40
C PHE A 819 -13.46 13.22 -26.34
N THR A 820 -14.33 12.58 -27.11
CA THR A 820 -15.29 13.30 -27.98
C THR A 820 -16.45 13.88 -27.17
N ASN A 821 -16.80 13.27 -26.03
CA ASN A 821 -17.99 13.62 -25.25
C ASN A 821 -17.69 14.39 -23.94
N VAL A 822 -16.43 14.46 -23.50
CA VAL A 822 -16.01 15.05 -22.23
C VAL A 822 -14.85 16.01 -22.46
N SER A 823 -14.88 17.19 -21.82
CA SER A 823 -13.77 18.14 -21.92
C SER A 823 -12.49 17.58 -21.28
N ILE A 824 -11.35 17.80 -21.92
CA ILE A 824 -10.05 17.29 -21.46
C ILE A 824 -9.63 17.86 -20.08
N ASP A 825 -10.25 18.95 -19.63
CA ASP A 825 -9.99 19.53 -18.31
C ASP A 825 -10.38 18.58 -17.18
N ILE A 826 -11.39 17.72 -17.38
CA ILE A 826 -11.78 16.67 -16.43
C ILE A 826 -10.71 15.56 -16.39
N CYS A 827 -9.97 15.34 -17.49
CA CYS A 827 -8.87 14.36 -17.56
C CYS A 827 -7.60 14.83 -16.84
N ARG A 828 -7.52 16.06 -16.32
CA ARG A 828 -6.33 16.57 -15.61
C ARG A 828 -5.98 15.71 -14.39
N GLU A 829 -6.98 15.18 -13.69
CA GLU A 829 -6.80 14.29 -12.53
C GLU A 829 -6.08 12.98 -12.90
N TRP A 830 -6.22 12.50 -14.15
CA TRP A 830 -5.59 11.24 -14.60
C TRP A 830 -4.06 11.35 -14.67
N PHE A 831 -3.51 12.56 -14.86
CA PHE A 831 -2.08 12.79 -14.90
C PHE A 831 -1.42 12.74 -13.52
N TYR A 832 -2.19 12.92 -12.45
CA TYR A 832 -1.68 12.95 -11.08
C TYR A 832 -1.69 11.56 -10.43
N GLU A 833 -2.60 10.67 -10.86
CA GLU A 833 -2.76 9.33 -10.27
C GLU A 833 -2.83 8.22 -11.33
N PRO A 834 -1.72 7.52 -11.63
CA PRO A 834 -1.69 6.41 -12.59
C PRO A 834 -2.68 5.27 -12.30
N LYS A 835 -3.12 5.14 -11.05
CA LYS A 835 -4.11 4.15 -10.60
C LYS A 835 -5.52 4.43 -11.15
N ILE A 836 -5.88 5.71 -11.31
CA ILE A 836 -7.16 6.11 -11.92
C ILE A 836 -7.20 5.66 -13.39
N LEU A 837 -6.09 5.83 -14.10
CA LEU A 837 -5.99 5.41 -15.49
C LEU A 837 -6.11 3.89 -15.63
N ASP A 838 -5.45 3.13 -14.75
CA ASP A 838 -5.57 1.67 -14.69
C ASP A 838 -7.00 1.21 -14.41
N MET A 839 -7.73 1.90 -13.52
CA MET A 839 -9.15 1.62 -13.27
C MET A 839 -10.03 1.87 -14.50
N ILE A 840 -9.80 2.97 -15.23
CA ILE A 840 -10.56 3.29 -16.45
C ILE A 840 -10.26 2.26 -17.56
N ILE A 841 -8.99 1.94 -17.78
CA ILE A 841 -8.55 0.91 -18.73
C ILE A 841 -9.16 -0.44 -18.36
N SER A 842 -9.15 -0.78 -17.07
CA SER A 842 -9.78 -2.00 -16.56
C SER A 842 -11.28 -2.01 -16.85
N VAL A 843 -12.01 -0.95 -16.53
CA VAL A 843 -13.45 -0.84 -16.85
C VAL A 843 -13.69 -1.02 -18.35
N PHE A 844 -12.93 -0.32 -19.19
CA PHE A 844 -13.05 -0.39 -20.65
C PHE A 844 -12.70 -1.76 -21.24
N GLY A 845 -11.73 -2.46 -20.67
CA GLY A 845 -11.31 -3.79 -21.13
C GLY A 845 -12.24 -4.90 -20.63
N HIS A 846 -12.85 -4.73 -19.46
CA HIS A 846 -13.65 -5.76 -18.81
C HIS A 846 -15.13 -5.73 -19.20
N SER A 847 -15.72 -4.58 -19.56
CA SER A 847 -17.18 -4.48 -19.74
C SER A 847 -17.62 -3.36 -20.68
N ASP A 848 -18.38 -3.67 -21.75
CA ASP A 848 -19.07 -2.64 -22.55
C ASP A 848 -20.08 -1.86 -21.71
N PHE A 849 -20.79 -2.57 -20.84
CA PHE A 849 -21.83 -1.97 -20.02
C PHE A 849 -21.27 -0.92 -19.06
N LEU A 850 -20.20 -1.24 -18.33
CA LEU A 850 -19.57 -0.29 -17.41
C LEU A 850 -18.92 0.87 -18.17
N SER A 851 -18.33 0.62 -19.35
CA SER A 851 -17.86 1.70 -20.22
C SER A 851 -18.99 2.64 -20.61
N GLN A 852 -20.15 2.10 -20.97
CA GLN A 852 -21.27 2.90 -21.42
C GLN A 852 -21.93 3.66 -20.26
N ILE A 853 -21.83 3.19 -19.00
CA ILE A 853 -22.16 4.01 -17.81
C ILE A 853 -21.34 5.30 -17.81
N ILE A 854 -20.01 5.19 -17.94
CA ILE A 854 -19.09 6.33 -17.93
C ILE A 854 -19.36 7.26 -19.13
N LEU A 855 -19.63 6.69 -20.31
CA LEU A 855 -19.90 7.46 -21.52
C LEU A 855 -21.26 8.18 -21.50
N ASN A 856 -22.29 7.60 -20.88
CA ASN A 856 -23.63 8.21 -20.78
C ASN A 856 -23.78 9.17 -19.60
N ASP A 857 -23.02 8.96 -18.53
CA ASP A 857 -23.00 9.80 -17.34
C ASP A 857 -21.55 10.02 -16.88
N PRO A 858 -20.84 11.03 -17.44
CA PRO A 858 -19.46 11.33 -17.06
C PRO A 858 -19.25 11.59 -15.56
N MET A 859 -20.31 12.00 -14.84
CA MET A 859 -20.26 12.17 -13.37
C MET A 859 -20.13 10.83 -12.63
N ALA A 860 -20.36 9.69 -13.28
CA ALA A 860 -20.03 8.38 -12.71
C ALA A 860 -18.51 8.21 -12.50
N MET A 861 -17.66 9.00 -13.15
CA MET A 861 -16.21 8.99 -12.92
C MET A 861 -15.81 9.43 -11.51
N GLU A 862 -16.68 10.13 -10.77
CA GLU A 862 -16.46 10.44 -9.35
C GLU A 862 -16.21 9.18 -8.51
N GLU A 863 -16.83 8.05 -8.88
CA GLU A 863 -16.61 6.75 -8.22
C GLU A 863 -15.17 6.25 -8.37
N ILE A 864 -14.49 6.65 -9.46
CA ILE A 864 -13.11 6.31 -9.75
C ILE A 864 -12.16 7.36 -9.14
N PHE A 865 -12.46 8.64 -9.27
CA PHE A 865 -11.60 9.73 -8.77
C PHE A 865 -11.52 9.78 -7.25
N HIS A 866 -12.58 9.35 -6.55
CA HIS A 866 -12.61 9.31 -5.07
C HIS A 866 -12.48 7.88 -4.53
N TRP A 867 -11.82 7.00 -5.29
CA TRP A 867 -11.75 5.57 -5.03
C TRP A 867 -11.39 5.21 -3.58
N GLU A 868 -10.38 5.84 -2.99
CA GLU A 868 -9.92 5.52 -1.63
C GLU A 868 -11.02 5.70 -0.58
N SER A 869 -11.91 6.69 -0.76
CA SER A 869 -13.07 6.89 0.12
C SER A 869 -14.27 6.01 -0.23
N LYS A 870 -14.41 5.63 -1.51
CA LYS A 870 -15.57 4.90 -2.05
C LYS A 870 -15.41 3.39 -2.03
N ASN A 871 -14.19 2.87 -1.87
CA ASN A 871 -13.88 1.44 -1.82
C ASN A 871 -14.26 0.78 -0.47
N VAL A 872 -15.53 0.91 -0.08
CA VAL A 872 -16.06 0.38 1.18
C VAL A 872 -17.33 -0.41 0.90
N PHE A 873 -17.52 -1.51 1.62
CA PHE A 873 -18.75 -2.30 1.60
C PHE A 873 -19.93 -1.45 2.06
N GLN A 874 -20.98 -1.36 1.24
CA GLN A 874 -22.21 -0.65 1.60
C GLN A 874 -23.32 -1.63 1.92
N ASN A 875 -23.83 -1.57 3.15
CA ASN A 875 -25.01 -2.33 3.53
C ASN A 875 -26.30 -1.62 3.05
N HIS A 876 -27.44 -2.26 3.26
CA HIS A 876 -28.76 -1.72 2.90
C HIS A 876 -29.00 -0.28 3.42
N GLN A 877 -28.61 0.03 4.66
CA GLN A 877 -28.81 1.36 5.24
C GLN A 877 -27.92 2.42 4.58
N GLY A 878 -26.65 2.12 4.33
CA GLY A 878 -25.74 3.03 3.65
C GLY A 878 -26.21 3.35 2.23
N LEU A 879 -26.63 2.34 1.47
CA LEU A 879 -27.19 2.51 0.12
C LEU A 879 -28.49 3.32 0.13
N LYS A 880 -29.36 3.11 1.13
CA LYS A 880 -30.59 3.88 1.26
C LYS A 880 -30.31 5.36 1.49
N ILE A 881 -29.41 5.70 2.42
CA ILE A 881 -29.02 7.09 2.70
C ILE A 881 -28.46 7.76 1.44
N GLU A 882 -27.61 7.07 0.69
CA GLU A 882 -27.02 7.60 -0.55
C GLU A 882 -28.10 7.80 -1.64
N LEU A 883 -29.05 6.87 -1.77
CA LEU A 883 -30.17 7.01 -2.69
C LEU A 883 -31.08 8.18 -2.32
N ASP A 884 -31.46 8.31 -1.05
CA ASP A 884 -32.30 9.40 -0.53
C ASP A 884 -31.67 10.76 -0.84
N GLN A 885 -30.35 10.88 -0.71
CA GLN A 885 -29.62 12.10 -1.08
C GLN A 885 -29.69 12.41 -2.58
N MET A 886 -29.55 11.39 -3.42
CA MET A 886 -29.49 11.54 -4.88
C MET A 886 -30.85 11.84 -5.51
N VAL A 887 -31.92 11.29 -4.94
CA VAL A 887 -33.31 11.53 -5.39
C VAL A 887 -33.97 12.73 -4.73
N ASN A 888 -33.20 13.65 -4.12
CA ASN A 888 -33.73 14.93 -3.68
C ASN A 888 -34.06 15.85 -4.88
N ASN A 889 -34.97 16.82 -4.67
CA ASN A 889 -35.36 17.84 -5.65
C ASN A 889 -35.77 17.26 -7.02
N VAL A 890 -36.76 16.38 -7.00
CA VAL A 890 -37.31 15.67 -8.17
C VAL A 890 -38.32 16.54 -8.89
N LYS A 891 -38.26 16.58 -10.22
CA LYS A 891 -39.23 17.33 -11.03
C LYS A 891 -40.54 16.56 -11.23
N ASP A 892 -40.43 15.31 -11.65
CA ASP A 892 -41.54 14.42 -11.96
C ASP A 892 -41.13 12.94 -11.79
N MET A 893 -42.06 12.02 -12.09
CA MET A 893 -41.79 10.58 -11.98
C MET A 893 -40.70 10.09 -12.95
N ALA A 894 -40.56 10.70 -14.13
CA ALA A 894 -39.53 10.31 -15.09
C ALA A 894 -38.13 10.70 -14.58
N ASP A 895 -37.96 11.94 -14.11
CA ASP A 895 -36.73 12.43 -13.47
C ASP A 895 -36.35 11.58 -12.24
N TYR A 896 -37.35 11.17 -11.45
CA TYR A 896 -37.12 10.29 -10.31
C TYR A 896 -36.48 8.96 -10.71
N PHE A 897 -37.08 8.24 -11.67
CA PHE A 897 -36.57 6.94 -12.09
C PHE A 897 -35.26 7.05 -12.87
N ASP A 898 -35.01 8.15 -13.58
CA ASP A 898 -33.69 8.41 -14.17
C ASP A 898 -32.61 8.66 -13.12
N LYS A 899 -32.90 9.40 -12.05
CA LYS A 899 -31.98 9.52 -10.91
C LYS A 899 -31.71 8.16 -10.25
N MET A 900 -32.73 7.32 -10.09
CA MET A 900 -32.53 5.94 -9.59
C MET A 900 -31.66 5.09 -10.52
N ARG A 901 -31.83 5.20 -11.85
CA ARG A 901 -31.00 4.47 -12.82
C ARG A 901 -29.53 4.90 -12.73
N ARG A 902 -29.29 6.20 -12.61
CA ARG A 902 -27.94 6.76 -12.40
C ARG A 902 -27.33 6.28 -11.08
N PHE A 903 -28.10 6.31 -9.98
CA PHE A 903 -27.67 5.77 -8.68
C PHE A 903 -27.24 4.30 -8.80
N ARG A 904 -28.13 3.47 -9.37
CA ARG A 904 -27.88 2.04 -9.60
C ARG A 904 -26.61 1.82 -10.40
N ASN A 905 -26.39 2.59 -11.47
CA ASN A 905 -25.22 2.48 -12.31
C ASN A 905 -23.93 2.90 -11.59
N LYS A 906 -23.94 4.00 -10.81
CA LYS A 906 -22.80 4.42 -9.97
C LYS A 906 -22.40 3.32 -8.97
N VAL A 907 -23.39 2.77 -8.25
CA VAL A 907 -23.13 1.70 -7.27
C VAL A 907 -22.65 0.42 -7.96
N ILE A 908 -23.22 0.03 -9.10
CA ILE A 908 -22.74 -1.14 -9.87
C ILE A 908 -21.31 -0.93 -10.37
N LEU A 909 -20.94 0.27 -10.83
CA LEU A 909 -19.56 0.61 -11.21
C LEU A 909 -18.62 0.45 -10.02
N ARG A 910 -18.99 1.00 -8.85
CA ARG A 910 -18.24 0.86 -7.59
C ARG A 910 -18.05 -0.61 -7.21
N ILE A 911 -19.13 -1.40 -7.19
CA ILE A 911 -19.07 -2.83 -6.86
C ILE A 911 -18.16 -3.58 -7.86
N ALA A 912 -18.30 -3.31 -9.15
CA ALA A 912 -17.50 -3.96 -10.19
C ALA A 912 -16.00 -3.63 -10.08
N LEU A 913 -15.64 -2.39 -9.76
CA LEU A 913 -14.24 -2.03 -9.50
C LEU A 913 -13.69 -2.79 -8.29
N ARG A 914 -14.48 -2.93 -7.22
CA ARG A 914 -14.05 -3.68 -6.03
C ARG A 914 -13.87 -5.16 -6.33
N ASP A 915 -14.76 -5.70 -7.15
CA ASP A 915 -14.70 -7.05 -7.66
C ASP A 915 -13.48 -7.26 -8.57
N PHE A 916 -13.22 -6.36 -9.54
CA PHE A 916 -12.12 -6.49 -10.52
C PHE A 916 -10.72 -6.34 -9.92
N PHE A 917 -10.56 -5.54 -8.85
CA PHE A 917 -9.27 -5.31 -8.19
C PHE A 917 -9.08 -6.06 -6.85
N ASP A 918 -9.96 -7.03 -6.55
CA ASP A 918 -9.90 -7.89 -5.36
C ASP A 918 -10.07 -7.18 -4.01
N TYR A 919 -10.72 -6.00 -4.02
CA TYR A 919 -11.06 -5.24 -2.81
C TYR A 919 -12.35 -5.73 -2.13
N ALA A 920 -13.05 -6.69 -2.72
CA ALA A 920 -14.22 -7.34 -2.13
C ALA A 920 -14.15 -8.86 -2.29
N LYS A 921 -14.57 -9.59 -1.25
CA LYS A 921 -14.82 -11.04 -1.38
C LYS A 921 -16.06 -11.25 -2.24
N PHE A 922 -16.12 -12.36 -2.97
CA PHE A 922 -17.28 -12.71 -3.81
C PHE A 922 -18.62 -12.64 -3.03
N SER A 923 -18.64 -13.07 -1.77
CA SER A 923 -19.84 -13.00 -0.92
C SER A 923 -20.30 -11.57 -0.65
N GLN A 924 -19.37 -10.62 -0.52
CA GLN A 924 -19.70 -9.21 -0.35
C GLN A 924 -20.28 -8.63 -1.65
N VAL A 925 -19.68 -8.95 -2.79
CA VAL A 925 -20.15 -8.50 -4.12
C VAL A 925 -21.62 -8.87 -4.34
N VAL A 926 -21.97 -10.16 -4.19
CA VAL A 926 -23.36 -10.62 -4.42
C VAL A 926 -24.33 -10.07 -3.38
N GLN A 927 -23.87 -9.84 -2.14
CA GLN A 927 -24.67 -9.26 -1.08
C GLN A 927 -24.98 -7.78 -1.35
N GLU A 928 -24.01 -7.00 -1.82
CA GLU A 928 -24.19 -5.58 -2.16
C GLU A 928 -25.10 -5.42 -3.38
N ILE A 929 -24.94 -6.23 -4.43
CA ILE A 929 -25.83 -6.22 -5.60
C ILE A 929 -27.28 -6.54 -5.18
N SER A 930 -27.45 -7.50 -4.26
CA SER A 930 -28.78 -7.86 -3.74
C SER A 930 -29.36 -6.75 -2.86
N SER A 931 -28.54 -6.13 -2.01
CA SER A 931 -28.96 -5.02 -1.15
C SER A 931 -29.36 -3.79 -1.97
N LEU A 932 -28.66 -3.52 -3.08
CA LEU A 932 -29.00 -2.46 -4.02
C LEU A 932 -30.38 -2.69 -4.66
N ALA A 933 -30.68 -3.92 -5.08
CA ALA A 933 -31.99 -4.26 -5.61
C ALA A 933 -33.11 -4.10 -4.57
N ASP A 934 -32.87 -4.55 -3.33
CA ASP A 934 -33.82 -4.38 -2.22
C ASP A 934 -34.14 -2.89 -1.99
N VAL A 935 -33.11 -2.04 -1.87
CA VAL A 935 -33.27 -0.59 -1.63
C VAL A 935 -34.03 0.08 -2.78
N ILE A 936 -33.70 -0.26 -4.03
CA ILE A 936 -34.37 0.31 -5.21
C ILE A 936 -35.85 -0.07 -5.25
N ILE A 937 -36.19 -1.34 -5.01
CA ILE A 937 -37.59 -1.79 -5.05
C ILE A 937 -38.38 -1.17 -3.91
N ASP A 938 -37.83 -1.16 -2.69
CA ASP A 938 -38.48 -0.55 -1.52
C ASP A 938 -38.78 0.94 -1.74
N HIS A 939 -37.76 1.68 -2.18
CA HIS A 939 -37.86 3.12 -2.37
C HIS A 939 -38.79 3.49 -3.55
N ALA A 940 -38.74 2.75 -4.66
CA ALA A 940 -39.67 2.92 -5.77
C ALA A 940 -41.12 2.61 -5.40
N PHE A 941 -41.35 1.56 -4.59
CA PHE A 941 -42.69 1.21 -4.12
C PHE A 941 -43.27 2.33 -3.26
N GLN A 942 -42.52 2.83 -2.27
CA GLN A 942 -42.94 3.96 -1.43
C GLN A 942 -43.25 5.22 -2.26
N LYS A 943 -42.43 5.51 -3.27
CA LYS A 943 -42.63 6.68 -4.13
C LYS A 943 -43.91 6.56 -4.97
N ILE A 944 -44.18 5.41 -5.56
CA ILE A 944 -45.37 5.20 -6.38
C ILE A 944 -46.63 5.27 -5.51
N LEU A 945 -46.63 4.65 -4.33
CA LEU A 945 -47.76 4.79 -3.40
C LEU A 945 -47.99 6.25 -3.00
N SER A 946 -46.92 7.01 -2.78
CA SER A 946 -47.01 8.44 -2.48
C SER A 946 -47.60 9.24 -3.66
N PHE A 947 -47.23 8.90 -4.90
CA PHE A 947 -47.77 9.53 -6.11
C PHE A 947 -49.28 9.31 -6.26
N TYR A 948 -49.75 8.12 -5.89
CA TYR A 948 -51.17 7.77 -5.87
C TYR A 948 -51.90 8.21 -4.59
N GLU A 949 -51.24 8.93 -3.67
CA GLU A 949 -51.78 9.36 -2.37
C GLU A 949 -52.25 8.21 -1.45
N ILE A 950 -51.71 7.01 -1.67
CA ILE A 950 -52.06 5.76 -0.95
C ILE A 950 -50.88 5.20 -0.14
N LEU A 951 -49.94 6.06 0.27
CA LEU A 951 -48.78 5.63 1.07
C LEU A 951 -49.17 4.91 2.37
N HIS A 952 -50.34 5.24 2.93
CA HIS A 952 -50.89 4.56 4.11
C HIS A 952 -51.16 3.05 3.89
N LEU A 953 -51.24 2.59 2.63
CA LEU A 953 -51.39 1.17 2.28
C LEU A 953 -50.05 0.42 2.18
N TYR A 954 -48.91 1.06 2.45
CA TYR A 954 -47.60 0.43 2.38
C TYR A 954 -47.49 -0.82 3.27
N ASP A 955 -48.08 -0.79 4.47
CA ASP A 955 -48.11 -1.91 5.41
C ASP A 955 -49.26 -2.92 5.13
N SER A 956 -50.09 -2.68 4.10
CA SER A 956 -51.15 -3.60 3.65
C SER A 956 -50.69 -4.55 2.54
N GLN A 957 -49.42 -4.48 2.15
CA GLN A 957 -48.82 -5.33 1.13
C GLN A 957 -47.40 -5.73 1.54
N VAL A 958 -46.93 -6.91 1.11
CA VAL A 958 -45.51 -7.29 1.13
C VAL A 958 -45.05 -7.72 -0.26
N ILE A 959 -43.85 -7.27 -0.64
CA ILE A 959 -43.16 -7.74 -1.84
C ILE A 959 -42.18 -8.83 -1.40
N ILE A 960 -42.35 -10.04 -1.93
CA ILE A 960 -41.50 -11.20 -1.65
C ILE A 960 -40.60 -11.44 -2.85
N ALA A 961 -39.30 -11.48 -2.60
CA ALA A 961 -38.31 -11.93 -3.56
C ALA A 961 -38.11 -13.44 -3.47
N LEU A 962 -37.96 -14.08 -4.62
CA LEU A 962 -37.55 -15.49 -4.77
C LEU A 962 -36.19 -15.57 -5.49
N GLY A 963 -35.76 -16.80 -5.79
CA GLY A 963 -34.62 -17.03 -6.66
C GLY A 963 -33.31 -16.45 -6.11
N LYS A 964 -32.53 -15.79 -6.98
CA LYS A 964 -31.21 -15.24 -6.60
C LYS A 964 -31.34 -14.03 -5.66
N LEU A 965 -32.35 -13.17 -5.84
CA LEU A 965 -32.55 -12.01 -4.97
C LEU A 965 -32.96 -12.44 -3.55
N GLY A 966 -33.89 -13.39 -3.48
CA GLY A 966 -34.35 -13.93 -2.21
C GLY A 966 -33.22 -14.60 -1.41
N GLY A 967 -32.32 -15.32 -2.11
CA GLY A 967 -31.09 -15.89 -1.52
C GLY A 967 -29.94 -14.92 -1.26
N GLN A 968 -30.07 -13.64 -1.62
CA GLN A 968 -28.99 -12.64 -1.58
C GLN A 968 -27.75 -13.04 -2.41
N GLU A 969 -28.00 -13.63 -3.58
CA GLU A 969 -27.00 -14.15 -4.50
C GLU A 969 -27.19 -13.56 -5.90
N LEU A 970 -27.55 -12.28 -6.03
CA LEU A 970 -27.64 -11.65 -7.34
C LEU A 970 -26.28 -11.57 -8.04
N ASN A 971 -26.31 -11.70 -9.37
CA ASN A 971 -25.24 -11.26 -10.27
C ASN A 971 -25.65 -9.98 -11.01
N TYR A 972 -24.69 -9.33 -11.66
CA TYR A 972 -24.88 -8.08 -12.40
C TYR A 972 -26.07 -8.08 -13.39
N SER A 973 -26.30 -9.15 -14.16
CA SER A 973 -27.42 -9.26 -15.12
C SER A 973 -28.47 -10.30 -14.70
N SER A 974 -28.78 -10.40 -13.40
CA SER A 974 -29.85 -11.28 -12.92
C SER A 974 -31.23 -10.66 -13.10
N ASP A 975 -32.23 -11.51 -13.32
CA ASP A 975 -33.63 -11.11 -13.12
C ASP A 975 -33.94 -11.08 -11.62
N ILE A 976 -34.91 -10.26 -11.24
CA ILE A 976 -35.46 -10.26 -9.88
C ILE A 976 -36.84 -10.94 -9.90
N ASP A 977 -36.95 -12.03 -9.17
CA ASP A 977 -38.18 -12.83 -9.08
C ASP A 977 -39.07 -12.26 -7.97
N LEU A 978 -40.23 -11.67 -8.29
CA LEU A 978 -41.09 -10.97 -7.32
C LEU A 978 -42.51 -11.57 -7.25
N ILE A 979 -43.07 -11.58 -6.03
CA ILE A 979 -44.48 -11.88 -5.75
C ILE A 979 -45.06 -10.76 -4.88
N PHE A 980 -46.24 -10.27 -5.22
CA PHE A 980 -46.95 -9.24 -4.48
C PHE A 980 -48.09 -9.87 -3.66
N ILE A 981 -47.99 -9.80 -2.32
CA ILE A 981 -49.00 -10.33 -1.40
C ILE A 981 -49.66 -9.18 -0.66
N ILE A 982 -50.99 -9.17 -0.62
CA ILE A 982 -51.79 -8.15 0.06
C ILE A 982 -52.51 -8.75 1.27
N ASP A 983 -52.84 -7.89 2.22
CA ASP A 983 -53.69 -8.21 3.37
C ASP A 983 -55.08 -8.71 2.91
N ASP A 984 -55.68 -9.61 3.68
CA ASP A 984 -57.02 -10.13 3.43
C ASP A 984 -58.11 -9.07 3.65
N ASP A 985 -57.89 -8.17 4.62
CA ASP A 985 -58.85 -7.15 5.07
C ASP A 985 -58.91 -5.91 4.17
N ILE A 986 -58.09 -5.87 3.10
CA ILE A 986 -58.08 -4.76 2.17
C ILE A 986 -59.40 -4.66 1.38
N ASN A 987 -59.99 -3.47 1.34
CA ASN A 987 -61.21 -3.21 0.58
C ASN A 987 -60.94 -3.20 -0.94
N ASP A 988 -62.00 -3.29 -1.75
CA ASP A 988 -61.87 -3.41 -3.21
C ASP A 988 -61.31 -2.16 -3.91
N ALA A 989 -61.52 -0.97 -3.34
CA ALA A 989 -60.99 0.28 -3.90
C ALA A 989 -59.47 0.34 -3.72
N ASP A 990 -59.00 0.10 -2.49
CA ASP A 990 -57.58 0.06 -2.12
C ASP A 990 -56.86 -1.08 -2.84
N ARG A 991 -57.50 -2.24 -3.00
CA ARG A 991 -56.98 -3.36 -3.80
C ARG A 991 -56.74 -2.96 -5.26
N LYS A 992 -57.68 -2.25 -5.89
CA LYS A 992 -57.53 -1.77 -7.27
C LYS A 992 -56.42 -0.71 -7.38
N ALA A 993 -56.33 0.17 -6.39
CA ALA A 993 -55.28 1.19 -6.32
C ALA A 993 -53.89 0.55 -6.19
N LEU A 994 -53.72 -0.43 -5.29
CA LEU A 994 -52.48 -1.21 -5.19
C LEU A 994 -52.18 -2.00 -6.45
N LEU A 995 -53.17 -2.61 -7.11
CA LEU A 995 -52.96 -3.30 -8.38
C LEU A 995 -52.34 -2.37 -9.42
N LYS A 996 -52.90 -1.15 -9.56
CA LYS A 996 -52.39 -0.15 -10.49
C LYS A 996 -50.99 0.35 -10.09
N ALA A 997 -50.77 0.62 -8.81
CA ALA A 997 -49.45 1.00 -8.30
C ALA A 997 -48.37 -0.06 -8.57
N ASN A 998 -48.69 -1.35 -8.39
CA ASN A 998 -47.75 -2.43 -8.69
C ASN A 998 -47.50 -2.58 -10.21
N GLN A 999 -48.51 -2.40 -11.05
CA GLN A 999 -48.34 -2.38 -12.51
C GLN A 999 -47.37 -1.27 -12.94
N ASP A 1000 -47.55 -0.06 -12.40
CA ASP A 1000 -46.66 1.06 -12.69
C ASP A 1000 -45.26 0.86 -12.11
N LEU A 1001 -45.14 0.25 -10.93
CA LEU A 1001 -43.84 -0.12 -10.35
C LEU A 1001 -43.08 -1.05 -11.30
N ILE A 1002 -43.76 -2.07 -11.82
CA ILE A 1002 -43.15 -2.99 -12.78
C ILE A 1002 -42.75 -2.24 -14.05
N GLU A 1003 -43.63 -1.41 -14.58
CA GLU A 1003 -43.40 -0.62 -15.79
C GLU A 1003 -42.17 0.28 -15.63
N TYR A 1004 -42.09 1.11 -14.58
CA TYR A 1004 -40.97 2.01 -14.36
C TYR A 1004 -39.64 1.31 -14.08
N ILE A 1005 -39.65 0.18 -13.35
CA ILE A 1005 -38.42 -0.61 -13.11
C ILE A 1005 -37.90 -1.25 -14.40
N MET A 1006 -38.80 -1.72 -15.27
CA MET A 1006 -38.47 -2.38 -16.54
C MET A 1006 -38.22 -1.42 -17.70
N ASP A 1007 -38.71 -0.18 -17.59
CA ASP A 1007 -38.57 0.85 -18.61
C ASP A 1007 -37.09 1.22 -18.86
N LYS A 1008 -36.76 1.47 -20.13
CA LYS A 1008 -35.41 1.73 -20.60
C LYS A 1008 -35.23 3.22 -20.90
N SER A 1009 -34.25 3.85 -20.26
CA SER A 1009 -33.76 5.16 -20.66
C SER A 1009 -32.32 5.11 -21.19
N ILE A 1010 -31.74 6.27 -21.48
CA ILE A 1010 -30.31 6.40 -21.81
C ILE A 1010 -29.41 5.88 -20.67
N TYR A 1011 -29.93 5.81 -19.44
CA TYR A 1011 -29.24 5.27 -18.27
C TYR A 1011 -29.53 3.78 -18.04
N PHE A 1012 -30.00 3.07 -19.05
CA PHE A 1012 -30.44 1.66 -18.99
C PHE A 1012 -31.66 1.45 -18.10
N GLN A 1013 -32.22 0.23 -18.13
CA GLN A 1013 -33.28 -0.17 -17.19
C GLN A 1013 -32.71 -0.48 -15.81
N LEU A 1014 -33.53 -0.39 -14.75
CA LEU A 1014 -33.13 -0.74 -13.38
C LEU A 1014 -32.93 -2.24 -13.24
N TYR A 1015 -34.00 -3.01 -13.44
CA TYR A 1015 -34.01 -4.47 -13.35
C TYR A 1015 -35.03 -5.08 -14.30
N ARG A 1016 -34.78 -6.34 -14.70
CA ARG A 1016 -35.84 -7.18 -15.29
C ARG A 1016 -36.57 -7.88 -14.15
N ILE A 1017 -37.89 -7.79 -14.16
CA ILE A 1017 -38.73 -8.46 -13.16
C ILE A 1017 -39.31 -9.73 -13.78
N ASP A 1018 -39.18 -10.85 -13.07
CA ASP A 1018 -39.90 -12.09 -13.36
C ASP A 1018 -40.97 -12.30 -12.28
N MET A 1019 -42.21 -12.56 -12.72
CA MET A 1019 -43.35 -12.77 -11.83
C MET A 1019 -44.02 -14.13 -12.06
N ARG A 1020 -43.38 -15.03 -12.80
CA ARG A 1020 -43.94 -16.33 -13.18
C ARG A 1020 -44.03 -17.32 -12.02
N LEU A 1021 -43.34 -17.04 -10.91
CA LEU A 1021 -43.33 -17.88 -9.71
C LEU A 1021 -44.50 -17.61 -8.74
N ARG A 1022 -45.37 -16.63 -9.05
CA ARG A 1022 -46.58 -16.35 -8.26
C ARG A 1022 -47.61 -17.49 -8.38
N PRO A 1023 -48.56 -17.63 -7.43
CA PRO A 1023 -49.63 -18.63 -7.52
C PRO A 1023 -50.33 -18.64 -8.89
N TYR A 1024 -50.51 -19.83 -9.47
CA TYR A 1024 -51.04 -20.05 -10.83
C TYR A 1024 -50.20 -19.45 -11.98
N GLY A 1025 -48.98 -19.01 -11.70
CA GLY A 1025 -48.04 -18.46 -12.67
C GLY A 1025 -48.62 -17.29 -13.47
N SER A 1026 -48.39 -17.28 -14.78
CA SER A 1026 -48.88 -16.21 -15.67
C SER A 1026 -50.40 -16.06 -15.71
N PHE A 1027 -51.16 -17.09 -15.36
CA PHE A 1027 -52.63 -17.06 -15.30
C PHE A 1027 -53.17 -16.54 -13.95
N GLY A 1028 -52.31 -16.42 -12.93
CA GLY A 1028 -52.67 -15.90 -11.62
C GLY A 1028 -52.71 -14.37 -11.55
N SER A 1029 -53.48 -13.86 -10.59
CA SER A 1029 -53.53 -12.44 -10.25
C SER A 1029 -52.14 -11.89 -9.92
N LEU A 1030 -51.87 -10.63 -10.28
CA LEU A 1030 -50.59 -9.97 -10.01
C LEU A 1030 -50.38 -9.77 -8.50
N ILE A 1031 -51.43 -9.31 -7.82
CA ILE A 1031 -51.51 -9.23 -6.36
C ILE A 1031 -52.38 -10.37 -5.85
N VAL A 1032 -51.90 -11.07 -4.81
CA VAL A 1032 -52.58 -12.23 -4.23
C VAL A 1032 -52.84 -11.98 -2.76
N LYS A 1033 -54.07 -12.22 -2.30
CA LYS A 1033 -54.40 -12.14 -0.87
C LYS A 1033 -53.63 -13.20 -0.07
N GLU A 1034 -53.23 -12.88 1.16
CA GLU A 1034 -52.46 -13.78 2.02
C GLU A 1034 -53.13 -15.15 2.17
N SER A 1035 -54.42 -15.20 2.52
CA SER A 1035 -55.17 -16.46 2.69
C SER A 1035 -55.22 -17.31 1.43
N ILE A 1036 -55.32 -16.69 0.24
CA ILE A 1036 -55.34 -17.39 -1.05
C ILE A 1036 -53.97 -17.98 -1.35
N CYS A 1037 -52.91 -17.20 -1.12
CA CYS A 1037 -51.53 -17.66 -1.30
C CYS A 1037 -51.24 -18.88 -0.41
N ARG A 1038 -51.62 -18.80 0.87
CA ARG A 1038 -51.50 -19.89 1.84
C ARG A 1038 -52.21 -21.16 1.39
N LYS A 1039 -53.49 -21.05 1.01
CA LYS A 1039 -54.30 -22.19 0.51
C LYS A 1039 -53.73 -22.81 -0.78
N TYR A 1040 -53.15 -22.00 -1.65
CA TYR A 1040 -52.52 -22.48 -2.88
C TYR A 1040 -51.31 -23.36 -2.58
N TYR A 1041 -50.38 -22.89 -1.75
CA TYR A 1041 -49.19 -23.67 -1.39
C TYR A 1041 -49.50 -24.90 -0.54
N GLU A 1042 -50.59 -24.86 0.22
CA GLU A 1042 -51.09 -26.02 0.95
C GLU A 1042 -51.64 -27.11 0.01
N ASN A 1043 -52.49 -26.75 -0.95
CA ASN A 1043 -53.29 -27.74 -1.68
C ASN A 1043 -52.83 -28.00 -3.12
N ASN A 1044 -52.36 -26.96 -3.82
CA ASN A 1044 -52.23 -26.95 -5.28
C ASN A 1044 -50.80 -26.83 -5.81
N ALA A 1045 -49.86 -26.31 -5.02
CA ALA A 1045 -48.49 -26.09 -5.47
C ALA A 1045 -47.76 -27.39 -5.80
N GLN A 1046 -47.04 -27.38 -6.93
CA GLN A 1046 -46.16 -28.48 -7.32
C GLN A 1046 -44.89 -28.48 -6.47
N GLY A 1047 -44.26 -29.65 -6.32
CA GLY A 1047 -43.04 -29.76 -5.51
C GLY A 1047 -41.90 -28.80 -5.92
N TRP A 1048 -41.80 -28.41 -7.19
CA TRP A 1048 -40.77 -27.43 -7.60
C TRP A 1048 -41.09 -25.99 -7.18
N GLU A 1049 -42.37 -25.64 -7.07
CA GLU A 1049 -42.80 -24.34 -6.57
C GLU A 1049 -42.45 -24.24 -5.10
N LEU A 1050 -42.72 -25.29 -4.31
CA LEU A 1050 -42.31 -25.37 -2.91
C LEU A 1050 -40.78 -25.26 -2.75
N GLN A 1051 -40.00 -25.94 -3.61
CA GLN A 1051 -38.54 -25.80 -3.63
C GLN A 1051 -38.09 -24.35 -3.87
N ALA A 1052 -38.77 -23.58 -4.71
CA ALA A 1052 -38.42 -22.18 -4.96
C ALA A 1052 -38.53 -21.32 -3.69
N TRP A 1053 -39.49 -21.64 -2.80
CA TRP A 1053 -39.72 -20.92 -1.54
C TRP A 1053 -38.65 -21.14 -0.47
N LEU A 1054 -37.71 -22.09 -0.67
CA LEU A 1054 -36.47 -22.14 0.14
C LEU A 1054 -35.67 -20.85 0.06
N LYS A 1055 -35.78 -20.12 -1.06
CA LYS A 1055 -35.11 -18.84 -1.26
C LYS A 1055 -36.01 -17.63 -1.01
N ALA A 1056 -37.23 -17.80 -0.47
CA ALA A 1056 -38.15 -16.68 -0.28
C ALA A 1056 -37.68 -15.69 0.80
N ARG A 1057 -37.81 -14.39 0.52
CA ARG A 1057 -37.49 -13.31 1.47
C ARG A 1057 -38.35 -12.08 1.20
N GLY A 1058 -38.96 -11.50 2.22
CA GLY A 1058 -39.63 -10.20 2.11
C GLY A 1058 -38.61 -9.07 1.91
N ILE A 1059 -38.88 -8.17 0.96
CA ILE A 1059 -37.95 -7.08 0.59
C ILE A 1059 -38.53 -5.67 0.74
N ALA A 1060 -39.86 -5.51 0.70
CA ALA A 1060 -40.55 -4.23 0.86
C ALA A 1060 -41.98 -4.42 1.39
N GLY A 1061 -42.56 -3.37 1.97
CA GLY A 1061 -43.88 -3.40 2.61
C GLY A 1061 -43.87 -4.06 3.98
N ASN A 1062 -44.96 -4.75 4.33
CA ASN A 1062 -45.15 -5.44 5.61
C ASN A 1062 -44.29 -6.71 5.74
N LEU A 1063 -43.03 -6.52 6.13
CA LEU A 1063 -42.07 -7.61 6.31
C LEU A 1063 -42.47 -8.60 7.41
N LYS A 1064 -43.34 -8.21 8.34
CA LYS A 1064 -43.86 -9.12 9.37
C LYS A 1064 -44.84 -10.12 8.75
N MET A 1065 -45.79 -9.66 7.96
CA MET A 1065 -46.71 -10.50 7.18
C MET A 1065 -45.94 -11.46 6.27
N GLY A 1066 -44.94 -10.95 5.54
CA GLY A 1066 -44.08 -11.77 4.70
C GLY A 1066 -43.33 -12.86 5.46
N ARG A 1067 -42.73 -12.53 6.62
CA ARG A 1067 -42.01 -13.53 7.45
C ARG A 1067 -42.94 -14.64 7.94
N ASN A 1068 -44.16 -14.31 8.37
CA ASN A 1068 -45.13 -15.30 8.81
C ASN A 1068 -45.52 -16.23 7.66
N LEU A 1069 -45.94 -15.67 6.52
CA LEU A 1069 -46.33 -16.45 5.34
C LEU A 1069 -45.20 -17.36 4.83
N ILE A 1070 -43.97 -16.83 4.73
CA ILE A 1070 -42.80 -17.59 4.29
C ILE A 1070 -42.54 -18.74 5.25
N LYS A 1071 -42.57 -18.49 6.56
CA LYS A 1071 -42.37 -19.52 7.57
C LYS A 1071 -43.42 -20.62 7.45
N ASP A 1072 -44.69 -20.25 7.30
CA ASP A 1072 -45.78 -21.23 7.20
C ASP A 1072 -45.64 -22.11 5.95
N ILE A 1073 -45.22 -21.54 4.82
CA ILE A 1073 -44.95 -22.31 3.58
C ILE A 1073 -43.70 -23.19 3.74
N GLN A 1074 -42.64 -22.68 4.38
CA GLN A 1074 -41.42 -23.44 4.62
C GLN A 1074 -41.63 -24.59 5.61
N ASP A 1075 -42.41 -24.39 6.68
CA ASP A 1075 -42.78 -25.44 7.63
C ASP A 1075 -43.55 -26.56 6.92
N LYS A 1076 -44.42 -26.23 5.95
CA LYS A 1076 -45.10 -27.22 5.11
C LYS A 1076 -44.18 -27.95 4.13
N LEU A 1077 -43.07 -27.35 3.72
CA LEU A 1077 -42.04 -28.03 2.96
C LEU A 1077 -41.26 -29.04 3.84
N LEU A 1078 -41.17 -28.79 5.16
CA LEU A 1078 -40.55 -29.73 6.11
C LEU A 1078 -41.45 -30.92 6.47
N ASP A 1079 -42.77 -30.78 6.33
CA ASP A 1079 -43.71 -31.87 6.52
C ASP A 1079 -43.42 -33.02 5.52
N ASN A 1080 -43.11 -34.20 6.08
CA ASN A 1080 -42.57 -35.38 5.39
C ASN A 1080 -43.36 -35.91 4.15
N PRO A 1081 -44.71 -35.81 4.03
CA PRO A 1081 -45.44 -36.52 2.97
C PRO A 1081 -45.08 -36.10 1.54
N ARG A 1082 -44.62 -34.85 1.33
CA ARG A 1082 -44.38 -34.29 -0.02
C ARG A 1082 -42.92 -34.31 -0.48
N ARG A 1083 -41.96 -34.72 0.36
CA ARG A 1083 -40.52 -34.73 -0.01
C ARG A 1083 -40.20 -35.56 -1.26
N PRO A 1084 -40.72 -36.80 -1.42
CA PRO A 1084 -40.43 -37.60 -2.61
C PRO A 1084 -40.97 -36.95 -3.90
N GLU A 1085 -42.08 -36.23 -3.80
CA GLU A 1085 -42.67 -35.49 -4.92
C GLU A 1085 -41.75 -34.33 -5.35
N ILE A 1086 -41.23 -33.56 -4.38
CA ILE A 1086 -40.30 -32.44 -4.61
C ILE A 1086 -39.03 -32.94 -5.30
N GLU A 1087 -38.39 -33.99 -4.76
CA GLU A 1087 -37.18 -34.56 -5.35
C GLU A 1087 -37.40 -35.08 -6.78
N LYS A 1088 -38.52 -35.77 -7.03
CA LYS A 1088 -38.90 -36.27 -8.35
C LYS A 1088 -39.10 -35.12 -9.35
N SER A 1089 -39.75 -34.05 -8.90
CA SER A 1089 -39.97 -32.84 -9.71
C SER A 1089 -38.65 -32.16 -10.09
N MET A 1090 -37.75 -31.98 -9.12
CA MET A 1090 -36.41 -31.41 -9.34
C MET A 1090 -35.60 -32.21 -10.37
N LYS A 1091 -35.57 -33.54 -10.23
CA LYS A 1091 -34.89 -34.44 -11.19
C LYS A 1091 -35.47 -34.33 -12.59
N LYS A 1092 -36.81 -34.32 -12.72
CA LYS A 1092 -37.52 -34.21 -14.02
C LYS A 1092 -37.20 -32.89 -14.73
N MET A 1093 -37.25 -31.76 -14.01
CA MET A 1093 -36.94 -30.45 -14.58
C MET A 1093 -35.48 -30.35 -15.03
N ARG A 1094 -34.55 -30.85 -14.20
CA ARG A 1094 -33.12 -30.88 -14.54
C ARG A 1094 -32.88 -31.70 -15.81
N GLN A 1095 -33.43 -32.91 -15.89
CA GLN A 1095 -33.24 -33.77 -17.05
C GLN A 1095 -33.80 -33.14 -18.34
N LYS A 1096 -34.97 -32.50 -18.26
CA LYS A 1096 -35.56 -31.78 -19.40
C LYS A 1096 -34.62 -30.67 -19.91
N LYS A 1097 -33.99 -29.92 -19.00
CA LYS A 1097 -33.04 -28.86 -19.36
C LYS A 1097 -31.75 -29.41 -19.96
N LEU A 1098 -31.19 -30.48 -19.39
CA LEU A 1098 -30.00 -31.16 -19.93
C LEU A 1098 -30.24 -31.67 -21.35
N ASN A 1099 -31.35 -32.38 -21.59
CA ASN A 1099 -31.70 -32.88 -22.94
C ASN A 1099 -31.85 -31.75 -23.96
N MET A 1100 -32.33 -30.57 -23.54
CA MET A 1100 -32.45 -29.40 -24.42
C MET A 1100 -31.07 -28.83 -24.79
N LEU A 1101 -30.14 -28.74 -23.83
CA LEU A 1101 -28.79 -28.22 -24.06
C LEU A 1101 -27.94 -29.19 -24.89
N ASP A 1102 -28.15 -30.49 -24.70
CA ASP A 1102 -27.50 -31.55 -25.46
C ASP A 1102 -27.89 -31.50 -26.94
N LYS A 1103 -29.20 -31.38 -27.23
CA LYS A 1103 -29.70 -31.16 -28.59
C LYS A 1103 -29.12 -29.92 -29.27
N ASN A 1104 -28.79 -28.89 -28.49
CA ASN A 1104 -28.21 -27.65 -28.99
C ASN A 1104 -26.66 -27.67 -29.03
N GLY A 1105 -26.01 -28.77 -28.64
CA GLY A 1105 -24.55 -28.92 -28.66
C GLY A 1105 -23.78 -28.06 -27.64
N VAL A 1106 -24.45 -27.54 -26.61
CA VAL A 1106 -23.88 -26.62 -25.61
C VAL A 1106 -23.86 -27.19 -24.19
N LEU A 1107 -24.17 -28.48 -24.04
CA LEU A 1107 -24.27 -29.15 -22.74
C LEU A 1107 -23.02 -28.97 -21.86
N ALA A 1108 -21.84 -29.12 -22.45
CA ALA A 1108 -20.56 -29.04 -21.76
C ALA A 1108 -20.05 -27.60 -21.58
N THR A 1109 -20.58 -26.64 -22.34
CA THR A 1109 -20.12 -25.25 -22.35
C THR A 1109 -21.05 -24.30 -21.60
N ASP A 1110 -22.29 -24.71 -21.29
CA ASP A 1110 -23.21 -23.96 -20.43
C ASP A 1110 -22.82 -24.11 -18.95
N ILE A 1111 -22.23 -23.06 -18.39
CA ILE A 1111 -21.70 -23.04 -17.02
C ILE A 1111 -22.78 -23.01 -15.94
N LYS A 1112 -24.04 -22.75 -16.29
CA LYS A 1112 -25.15 -22.62 -15.33
C LYS A 1112 -26.00 -23.88 -15.30
N SER A 1113 -26.52 -24.27 -16.45
CA SER A 1113 -27.52 -25.34 -16.60
C SER A 1113 -26.96 -26.64 -17.16
N GLY A 1114 -25.69 -26.64 -17.60
CA GLY A 1114 -25.02 -27.82 -18.14
C GLY A 1114 -24.89 -28.99 -17.16
N ASP A 1115 -24.33 -30.07 -17.68
CA ASP A 1115 -24.05 -31.32 -16.97
C ASP A 1115 -23.23 -31.12 -15.68
N ALA A 1116 -22.29 -30.19 -15.70
CA ALA A 1116 -21.43 -29.77 -14.60
C ALA A 1116 -21.53 -28.26 -14.28
N GLY A 1117 -22.74 -27.68 -14.43
CA GLY A 1117 -22.98 -26.26 -14.17
C GLY A 1117 -23.39 -25.91 -12.73
N ILE A 1118 -23.49 -24.61 -12.44
CA ILE A 1118 -23.91 -24.04 -11.14
C ILE A 1118 -25.18 -24.69 -10.59
N ARG A 1119 -26.17 -24.94 -11.45
CA ARG A 1119 -27.46 -25.51 -11.06
C ARG A 1119 -27.34 -26.93 -10.53
N LYS A 1120 -26.27 -27.66 -10.86
CA LYS A 1120 -25.99 -28.98 -10.25
C LYS A 1120 -25.72 -28.83 -8.76
N ILE A 1121 -24.86 -27.88 -8.40
CA ILE A 1121 -24.49 -27.58 -7.02
C ILE A 1121 -25.70 -27.07 -6.23
N GLU A 1122 -26.44 -26.11 -6.80
CA GLU A 1122 -27.64 -25.56 -6.15
C GLU A 1122 -28.68 -26.65 -5.84
N LEU A 1123 -29.00 -27.51 -6.82
CA LEU A 1123 -29.99 -28.58 -6.63
C LEU A 1123 -29.50 -29.65 -5.65
N PHE A 1124 -28.20 -29.96 -5.65
CA PHE A 1124 -27.60 -30.89 -4.69
C PHE A 1124 -27.75 -30.37 -3.25
N ILE A 1125 -27.40 -29.11 -3.02
CA ILE A 1125 -27.53 -28.47 -1.71
C ILE A 1125 -29.00 -28.37 -1.30
N GLN A 1126 -29.89 -27.98 -2.20
CA GLN A 1126 -31.33 -27.90 -1.94
C GLN A 1126 -31.95 -29.26 -1.60
N ALA A 1127 -31.51 -30.34 -2.25
CA ALA A 1127 -31.95 -31.69 -1.88
C ALA A 1127 -31.53 -32.04 -0.45
N LEU A 1128 -30.30 -31.70 -0.05
CA LEU A 1128 -29.84 -31.89 1.33
C LEU A 1128 -30.62 -31.02 2.33
N GLN A 1129 -30.96 -29.78 1.97
CA GLN A 1129 -31.84 -28.94 2.79
C GLN A 1129 -33.19 -29.64 3.00
N ILE A 1130 -33.86 -30.07 1.94
CA ILE A 1130 -35.18 -30.72 2.02
C ILE A 1130 -35.13 -32.00 2.87
N ASN A 1131 -34.05 -32.77 2.79
CA ASN A 1131 -33.92 -34.03 3.51
C ASN A 1131 -33.59 -33.87 5.00
N HIS A 1132 -32.84 -32.82 5.36
CA HIS A 1132 -32.31 -32.66 6.71
C HIS A 1132 -32.92 -31.49 7.50
N ALA A 1133 -33.63 -30.56 6.86
CA ALA A 1133 -34.09 -29.33 7.51
C ALA A 1133 -35.15 -29.55 8.60
N SER A 1134 -35.87 -30.68 8.62
CA SER A 1134 -36.75 -31.01 9.75
C SER A 1134 -36.01 -31.33 11.04
N ILE A 1135 -34.75 -31.77 10.92
CA ILE A 1135 -33.86 -32.07 12.05
C ILE A 1135 -33.04 -30.82 12.39
N TYR A 1136 -32.57 -30.12 11.37
CA TYR A 1136 -31.71 -28.94 11.48
C TYR A 1136 -32.37 -27.72 10.80
N PRO A 1137 -33.21 -26.96 11.51
CA PRO A 1137 -33.99 -25.86 10.92
C PRO A 1137 -33.15 -24.72 10.34
N ASP A 1138 -31.90 -24.54 10.78
CA ASP A 1138 -30.96 -23.55 10.25
C ASP A 1138 -30.51 -23.86 8.80
N LEU A 1139 -30.81 -25.06 8.29
CA LEU A 1139 -30.67 -25.38 6.87
C LEU A 1139 -31.72 -24.66 6.00
N ILE A 1140 -32.78 -24.07 6.56
CA ILE A 1140 -33.78 -23.31 5.81
C ILE A 1140 -33.27 -21.90 5.56
N SER A 1141 -32.41 -21.78 4.54
CA SER A 1141 -31.84 -20.51 4.12
C SER A 1141 -31.72 -20.47 2.61
N GLY A 1142 -31.97 -19.29 2.05
CA GLY A 1142 -31.87 -19.07 0.61
C GLY A 1142 -30.43 -18.98 0.08
N ASN A 1143 -29.45 -18.74 0.97
CA ASN A 1143 -28.07 -18.50 0.59
C ASN A 1143 -27.27 -19.81 0.53
N THR A 1144 -26.80 -20.16 -0.67
CA THR A 1144 -26.19 -21.46 -0.98
C THR A 1144 -24.90 -21.69 -0.20
N VAL A 1145 -24.06 -20.66 -0.06
CA VAL A 1145 -22.77 -20.74 0.66
C VAL A 1145 -22.97 -20.83 2.18
N TYR A 1146 -23.98 -20.14 2.71
CA TYR A 1146 -24.37 -20.26 4.12
C TYR A 1146 -24.86 -21.69 4.43
N VAL A 1147 -25.73 -22.24 3.57
CA VAL A 1147 -26.25 -23.61 3.74
C VAL A 1147 -25.11 -24.64 3.72
N LEU A 1148 -24.12 -24.50 2.83
CA LEU A 1148 -22.93 -25.37 2.84
C LEU A 1148 -22.20 -25.35 4.19
N LYS A 1149 -22.10 -24.19 4.84
CA LYS A 1149 -21.50 -24.05 6.17
C LYS A 1149 -22.35 -24.75 7.24
N CYS A 1150 -23.68 -24.66 7.17
CA CYS A 1150 -24.57 -25.39 8.08
C CYS A 1150 -24.49 -26.91 7.86
N LEU A 1151 -24.47 -27.38 6.61
CA LEU A 1151 -24.28 -28.80 6.28
C LEU A 1151 -22.96 -29.36 6.83
N GLN A 1152 -21.89 -28.56 6.79
CA GLN A 1152 -20.62 -28.88 7.43
C GLN A 1152 -20.72 -28.94 8.96
N HIS A 1153 -21.36 -27.92 9.56
CA HIS A 1153 -21.49 -27.80 11.01
C HIS A 1153 -22.22 -28.98 11.63
N HIS A 1154 -23.27 -29.47 10.96
CA HIS A 1154 -24.04 -30.64 11.39
C HIS A 1154 -23.43 -31.99 10.95
N GLY A 1155 -22.25 -31.99 10.33
CA GLY A 1155 -21.57 -33.22 9.91
C GLY A 1155 -22.25 -33.98 8.77
N ILE A 1156 -23.19 -33.35 8.04
CA ILE A 1156 -23.85 -33.96 6.88
C ILE A 1156 -22.88 -34.08 5.70
N LEU A 1157 -21.97 -33.10 5.57
CA LEU A 1157 -20.90 -33.11 4.59
C LEU A 1157 -19.54 -32.91 5.27
N GLU A 1158 -18.51 -33.60 4.77
CA GLU A 1158 -17.13 -33.44 5.27
C GLU A 1158 -16.55 -32.05 4.94
N CYS A 1159 -15.69 -31.56 5.82
CA CYS A 1159 -15.04 -30.25 5.70
C CYS A 1159 -14.26 -30.07 4.38
N SER A 1160 -13.51 -31.10 3.96
CA SER A 1160 -12.76 -31.12 2.70
C SER A 1160 -13.68 -30.93 1.50
N PHE A 1161 -14.75 -31.73 1.43
CA PHE A 1161 -15.72 -31.70 0.37
C PHE A 1161 -16.50 -30.37 0.30
N VAL A 1162 -16.88 -29.80 1.44
CA VAL A 1162 -17.53 -28.49 1.51
C VAL A 1162 -16.62 -27.38 0.98
N ASN A 1163 -15.34 -27.40 1.34
CA ASN A 1163 -14.36 -26.42 0.87
C ASN A 1163 -14.15 -26.52 -0.66
N GLU A 1164 -14.07 -27.73 -1.21
CA GLU A 1164 -13.97 -27.96 -2.65
C GLU A 1164 -15.22 -27.51 -3.40
N LEU A 1165 -16.41 -27.93 -2.95
CA LEU A 1165 -17.67 -27.58 -3.59
C LEU A 1165 -17.93 -26.06 -3.54
N LYS A 1166 -17.55 -25.41 -2.43
CA LYS A 1166 -17.59 -23.95 -2.30
C LYS A 1166 -16.64 -23.27 -3.29
N LYS A 1167 -15.42 -23.80 -3.45
CA LYS A 1167 -14.44 -23.28 -4.43
C LYS A 1167 -14.98 -23.40 -5.86
N ASP A 1168 -15.57 -24.54 -6.20
CA ASP A 1168 -16.14 -24.82 -7.51
C ASP A 1168 -17.37 -23.92 -7.81
N TYR A 1169 -18.25 -23.75 -6.82
CA TYR A 1169 -19.38 -22.83 -6.92
C TYR A 1169 -18.93 -21.38 -7.16
N ILE A 1170 -17.99 -20.88 -6.36
CA ILE A 1170 -17.47 -19.51 -6.50
C ILE A 1170 -16.76 -19.34 -7.84
N PHE A 1171 -15.98 -20.33 -8.29
CA PHE A 1171 -15.30 -20.29 -9.57
C PHE A 1171 -16.30 -20.16 -10.73
N LEU A 1172 -17.30 -21.05 -10.82
CA LEU A 1172 -18.31 -20.98 -11.87
C LEU A 1172 -19.14 -19.68 -11.81
N ARG A 1173 -19.43 -19.18 -10.61
CA ARG A 1173 -20.12 -17.90 -10.43
C ARG A 1173 -19.30 -16.70 -10.88
N ARG A 1174 -17.98 -16.72 -10.68
CA ARG A 1174 -17.06 -15.69 -11.22
C ARG A 1174 -17.02 -15.75 -12.75
N VAL A 1175 -16.98 -16.94 -13.34
CA VAL A 1175 -17.12 -17.09 -14.79
C VAL A 1175 -18.47 -16.51 -15.27
N GLU A 1176 -19.56 -16.79 -14.56
CA GLU A 1176 -20.88 -16.19 -14.84
C GLU A 1176 -20.85 -14.66 -14.76
N HIS A 1177 -20.18 -14.08 -13.76
CA HIS A 1177 -20.00 -12.62 -13.65
C HIS A 1177 -19.28 -12.06 -14.86
N CYS A 1178 -18.11 -12.61 -15.22
CA CYS A 1178 -17.33 -12.12 -16.36
C CYS A 1178 -18.09 -12.25 -17.68
N LEU A 1179 -18.85 -13.32 -17.88
CA LEU A 1179 -19.67 -13.52 -19.07
C LEU A 1179 -20.84 -12.52 -19.15
N GLN A 1180 -21.51 -12.24 -18.03
CA GLN A 1180 -22.68 -11.35 -18.02
C GLN A 1180 -22.33 -9.86 -18.05
N VAL A 1181 -21.26 -9.46 -17.37
CA VAL A 1181 -20.83 -8.07 -17.26
C VAL A 1181 -20.38 -7.51 -18.61
N LEU A 1182 -19.98 -8.37 -19.56
CA LEU A 1182 -19.55 -7.97 -20.89
C LEU A 1182 -20.53 -7.04 -21.61
N GLY A 1183 -21.79 -7.46 -21.75
CA GLY A 1183 -22.83 -6.70 -22.44
C GLY A 1183 -24.10 -6.51 -21.62
N MET A 1184 -24.06 -6.80 -20.32
CA MET A 1184 -25.26 -6.93 -19.47
C MET A 1184 -26.26 -7.98 -20.00
N GLN A 1185 -25.76 -9.05 -20.62
CA GLN A 1185 -26.57 -10.09 -21.22
C GLN A 1185 -26.62 -11.35 -20.35
N GLN A 1186 -27.75 -12.08 -20.40
CA GLN A 1186 -27.89 -13.39 -19.74
C GLN A 1186 -27.22 -14.50 -20.57
N THR A 1187 -25.92 -14.38 -20.79
CA THR A 1187 -25.14 -15.46 -21.40
C THR A 1187 -24.50 -16.34 -20.35
N HIS A 1188 -24.57 -17.65 -20.58
CA HIS A 1188 -24.01 -18.69 -19.72
C HIS A 1188 -23.12 -19.66 -20.52
N ILE A 1189 -22.98 -19.43 -21.82
CA ILE A 1189 -22.24 -20.31 -22.72
C ILE A 1189 -20.82 -19.79 -22.81
N MET A 1190 -19.85 -20.67 -22.59
CA MET A 1190 -18.44 -20.37 -22.80
C MET A 1190 -18.18 -19.92 -24.25
N PRO A 1191 -17.39 -18.85 -24.48
CA PRO A 1191 -17.09 -18.40 -25.83
C PRO A 1191 -16.26 -19.43 -26.59
N ASN A 1192 -16.48 -19.50 -27.91
CA ASN A 1192 -15.72 -20.34 -28.81
C ASN A 1192 -14.52 -19.56 -29.39
N GLY A 1193 -13.40 -20.26 -29.59
CA GLY A 1193 -12.20 -19.68 -30.21
C GLY A 1193 -11.19 -19.10 -29.21
N ASN A 1194 -9.91 -19.25 -29.54
CA ASN A 1194 -8.81 -18.91 -28.62
C ASN A 1194 -8.78 -17.42 -28.23
N LYS A 1195 -9.15 -16.50 -29.14
CA LYS A 1195 -9.15 -15.06 -28.86
C LYS A 1195 -10.16 -14.68 -27.77
N GLU A 1196 -11.41 -15.10 -27.91
CA GLU A 1196 -12.46 -14.78 -26.93
C GLU A 1196 -12.24 -15.52 -25.60
N LEU A 1197 -11.70 -16.74 -25.64
CA LEU A 1197 -11.24 -17.44 -24.44
C LEU A 1197 -10.09 -16.72 -23.74
N LEU A 1198 -9.16 -16.11 -24.49
CA LEU A 1198 -8.07 -15.32 -23.92
C LEU A 1198 -8.62 -14.08 -23.22
N LYS A 1199 -9.59 -13.39 -23.83
CA LYS A 1199 -10.27 -12.25 -23.20
C LYS A 1199 -10.95 -12.66 -21.89
N LEU A 1200 -11.69 -13.78 -21.90
CA LEU A 1200 -12.32 -14.30 -20.69
C LEU A 1200 -11.29 -14.72 -19.62
N ALA A 1201 -10.22 -15.40 -20.02
CA ALA A 1201 -9.14 -15.82 -19.11
C ALA A 1201 -8.45 -14.60 -18.46
N LYS A 1202 -8.15 -13.55 -19.24
CA LYS A 1202 -7.59 -12.29 -18.72
C LYS A 1202 -8.55 -11.62 -17.73
N ARG A 1203 -9.86 -11.59 -17.99
CA ARG A 1203 -10.89 -11.06 -17.05
C ARG A 1203 -11.00 -11.88 -15.77
N MET A 1204 -10.80 -13.20 -15.88
CA MET A 1204 -10.66 -14.11 -14.75
C MET A 1204 -9.27 -14.01 -14.08
N ARG A 1205 -8.44 -13.03 -14.50
CA ARG A 1205 -7.10 -12.71 -14.01
C ARG A 1205 -6.03 -13.79 -14.22
N TYR A 1206 -6.20 -14.64 -15.23
CA TYR A 1206 -5.11 -15.50 -15.68
C TYR A 1206 -4.10 -14.67 -16.47
N ILE A 1207 -2.84 -14.75 -16.04
CA ILE A 1207 -1.74 -13.99 -16.66
C ILE A 1207 -1.27 -14.73 -17.92
N ASP A 1208 -1.12 -14.02 -19.02
CA ASP A 1208 -0.60 -14.58 -20.27
C ASP A 1208 0.88 -14.21 -20.48
N PHE A 1209 1.75 -15.22 -20.44
CA PHE A 1209 3.19 -15.09 -20.75
C PHE A 1209 3.49 -15.40 -22.24
N GLY A 1210 2.46 -15.40 -23.09
CA GLY A 1210 2.53 -15.80 -24.50
C GLY A 1210 2.15 -17.27 -24.74
N ARG A 1211 1.98 -17.66 -26.02
CA ARG A 1211 1.54 -19.02 -26.43
C ARG A 1211 0.23 -19.50 -25.78
N ASN A 1212 -0.71 -18.59 -25.52
CA ASN A 1212 -2.03 -18.85 -24.93
C ASN A 1212 -1.96 -19.51 -23.54
N THR A 1213 -0.96 -19.15 -22.73
CA THR A 1213 -0.79 -19.73 -21.38
C THR A 1213 -1.98 -19.43 -20.46
N ALA A 1214 -2.55 -18.22 -20.53
CA ALA A 1214 -3.73 -17.86 -19.75
C ALA A 1214 -4.94 -18.76 -20.08
N VAL A 1215 -5.20 -18.99 -21.37
CA VAL A 1215 -6.29 -19.86 -21.84
C VAL A 1215 -6.09 -21.29 -21.34
N LYS A 1216 -4.88 -21.83 -21.44
CA LYS A 1216 -4.56 -23.19 -20.97
C LYS A 1216 -4.78 -23.35 -19.47
N ALA A 1217 -4.32 -22.38 -18.67
CA ALA A 1217 -4.50 -22.41 -17.23
C ALA A 1217 -5.98 -22.31 -16.83
N PHE A 1218 -6.73 -21.40 -17.45
CA PHE A 1218 -8.16 -21.26 -17.24
C PHE A 1218 -8.93 -22.54 -17.63
N LEU A 1219 -8.66 -23.11 -18.81
CA LEU A 1219 -9.32 -24.35 -19.26
C LEU A 1219 -8.96 -25.55 -18.37
N LYS A 1220 -7.74 -25.60 -17.82
CA LYS A 1220 -7.35 -26.64 -16.85
C LYS A 1220 -8.20 -26.57 -15.59
N ASP A 1221 -8.36 -25.38 -15.01
CA ASP A 1221 -9.17 -25.19 -13.79
C ASP A 1221 -10.66 -25.44 -14.06
N PHE A 1222 -11.15 -25.00 -15.22
CA PHE A 1222 -12.52 -25.29 -15.66
C PHE A 1222 -12.76 -26.79 -15.86
N THR A 1223 -11.84 -27.50 -16.49
CA THR A 1223 -11.95 -28.95 -16.70
C THR A 1223 -11.89 -29.71 -15.38
N ALA A 1224 -10.96 -29.37 -14.48
CA ALA A 1224 -10.87 -29.98 -13.17
C ALA A 1224 -12.13 -29.75 -12.32
N THR A 1225 -12.72 -28.55 -12.40
CA THR A 1225 -14.03 -28.24 -11.78
C THR A 1225 -15.12 -29.11 -12.36
N ARG A 1226 -15.20 -29.24 -13.69
CA ARG A 1226 -16.19 -30.08 -14.35
C ARG A 1226 -16.06 -31.55 -13.96
N GLU A 1227 -14.85 -32.10 -13.94
CA GLU A 1227 -14.60 -33.50 -13.54
C GLU A 1227 -15.09 -33.79 -12.13
N ARG A 1228 -14.76 -32.93 -11.15
CA ARG A 1228 -15.26 -33.04 -9.77
C ARG A 1228 -16.79 -32.98 -9.72
N LEU A 1229 -17.39 -32.03 -10.43
CA LEU A 1229 -18.85 -31.88 -10.46
C LEU A 1229 -19.54 -33.04 -11.17
N LEU A 1230 -18.94 -33.68 -12.18
CA LEU A 1230 -19.49 -34.89 -12.80
C LEU A 1230 -19.42 -36.09 -11.85
N ALA A 1231 -18.40 -36.16 -10.99
CA ALA A 1231 -18.26 -37.19 -9.97
C ALA A 1231 -19.28 -37.07 -8.80
N LEU A 1232 -19.94 -35.92 -8.62
CA LEU A 1232 -21.07 -35.76 -7.70
C LEU A 1232 -22.22 -36.70 -8.11
N LYS A 1233 -22.44 -37.75 -7.31
CA LYS A 1233 -23.52 -38.74 -7.45
C LYS A 1233 -24.72 -38.42 -6.56
#